data_AF-A0A1Y2CMQ3-F1
#
_entry.id   AF-A0A1Y2CMQ3-F1
#
_cell.length_a   1.000
_cell.length_b   1.000
_cell.length_c   1.000
_cell.angle_alpha   90.00
_cell.angle_beta   90.00
_cell.angle_gamma   90.00
#
_symmetry.space_group_name_H-M   'P 1'
#
loop_
_entity.id
_entity.type
_entity.pdbx_description
1 polymer ?
#
loop_
_entity_poly.entity_id
_entity_poly.type
_entity_poly.pdbx_seq_one_letter_code
_entity_poly.pdbx_strand_id
1 'polypeptide(L)'
;MGDEWLLRKYWVQAQMNEHFNHISSAVDTYKDCLEVSFRRKNLPAVVLANCRFHSKISKETIKSRLQSISLEQYLRLAENEFSHGNFKSVLNKLHPFLFQDNTFPAWFSALLFPDTAAAASNYSFLTNALVLELEVSQRIRILTMLERAYSQTGMVTELFIARVFLVVSEVRNVLTLKGPELLKRIATLSTILKNLLDMLVLNEGQDLFRILKDNDAMLPVLDFMGCSSTENVIKDVLSGLFAAARLAWVIVKLCSFKRYQRDDVLVNFALRTWSVMYYVCKTLETKKAKRVGLEWLFLAHSQLGEVSICGRDDAFFLNLVIRICLAKKGGESMSELYQGFCCLYGLTNTVDPDSPLLEHNSDLRDFDEKAAAAVFAPLSKFVKDKLATQNYKSITSDIRDSIDTISEKFSEPPFKNYEVSLNRSLIDKFLVSGIHGKQTRSIGIVAVIPHKVEYYDLYKDIFFIRGKLSCIQRRAVVGVKTKKSFESLEIASEEFLHNLYMNPFSVNAWLLSADVYCSLSYEYLSWNANDIIANIQLIREYQLKSFHCYEQVLCLLKDRQFTVFNDGQIESNLTVAEHSLFSWGNFGFLCYSMIASPINCIAVKSSTLKSRTVWASRYAEMNSNAALVAEGFDTVEAAEALGKSILLSRGIEAFRMAHKADSAEWRYPFMLGKMSIMSDQDVEVVVDYFEKAIELLPEDSGMKEQETILDVHYCLVSFLCKRLYAGKVEPDYVIAVLEKSTLNKDGSMTPTETEAREDRTMEAYDKIQQELTYMKLIDKKKWQHRPYYKSYWLYKNIYNDLEKAKAELLNIFQLRSNARSFINFWKPEFERPGRHYVYIHKYTMALISVLRDLKDLESLRHLVRKSQKAYDVLLYPQAVWKAGFDAMNELLLEKVKEVTWTQFVKTIPQKEFLAHAPALEKKFMWSNNEERTEDASFLHTAFHLKKLNEGMEDDTLISRILVLLYCKLFLAHLETNASVEENETLAEDSSSYFALVLRRCLVACKIPWNKRPTAEQDAGEAEGDANAATNGAESSQGVATENGTARVEGNDVMQGVEALETSVENTGTHTSPEKNGLNAIDAPVQGVEDVEALDPAQFENIFNMNPFVKDKEGDISVVHEEI
;
A
#
# COMPACT_ATOMS: atom_id res chain seq x y z
N MET A 1 -107.25 -17.12 11.39
CA MET A 1 -106.34 -18.03 12.12
C MET A 1 -105.50 -18.92 11.21
N GLY A 2 -105.91 -19.24 9.97
CA GLY A 2 -105.15 -20.13 9.05
C GLY A 2 -103.78 -19.63 8.57
N ASP A 3 -103.61 -18.35 8.24
CA ASP A 3 -102.37 -17.93 7.56
C ASP A 3 -101.20 -17.65 8.52
N GLU A 4 -101.48 -17.33 9.78
CA GLU A 4 -100.45 -17.04 10.80
C GLU A 4 -99.72 -18.31 11.26
N TRP A 5 -100.42 -19.44 11.40
CA TRP A 5 -99.80 -20.71 11.77
C TRP A 5 -98.92 -21.24 10.62
N LEU A 6 -99.33 -21.03 9.37
CA LEU A 6 -98.54 -21.36 8.17
C LEU A 6 -97.24 -20.55 8.10
N LEU A 7 -97.32 -19.23 8.33
CA LEU A 7 -96.13 -18.37 8.42
C LEU A 7 -95.16 -18.82 9.51
N ARG A 8 -95.66 -19.16 10.71
CA ARG A 8 -94.83 -19.68 11.80
C ARG A 8 -94.23 -21.05 11.47
N LYS A 9 -95.00 -21.96 10.87
CA LYS A 9 -94.54 -23.30 10.47
C LYS A 9 -93.43 -23.21 9.43
N TYR A 10 -93.66 -22.50 8.32
CA TYR A 10 -92.66 -22.35 7.28
C TYR A 10 -91.44 -21.58 7.78
N TRP A 11 -91.61 -20.57 8.65
CA TRP A 11 -90.47 -19.84 9.22
C TRP A 11 -89.59 -20.73 10.08
N VAL A 12 -90.17 -21.55 10.96
CA VAL A 12 -89.44 -22.50 11.80
C VAL A 12 -88.79 -23.59 10.95
N GLN A 13 -89.51 -24.13 9.95
CA GLN A 13 -88.98 -25.14 9.04
C GLN A 13 -87.81 -24.60 8.20
N ALA A 14 -87.88 -23.35 7.75
CA ALA A 14 -86.82 -22.69 7.02
C ALA A 14 -85.59 -22.45 7.90
N GLN A 15 -85.79 -22.01 9.15
CA GLN A 15 -84.71 -21.84 10.15
C GLN A 15 -84.07 -23.18 10.53
N MET A 16 -84.85 -24.27 10.62
CA MET A 16 -84.32 -25.62 10.83
C MET A 16 -83.47 -26.08 9.64
N ASN A 17 -83.97 -25.92 8.42
CA ASN A 17 -83.22 -26.26 7.21
C ASN A 17 -81.92 -25.45 7.09
N GLU A 18 -81.96 -24.17 7.47
CA GLU A 18 -80.77 -23.32 7.56
C GLU A 18 -79.79 -23.84 8.62
N HIS A 19 -80.25 -24.17 9.82
CA HIS A 19 -79.41 -24.67 10.90
C HIS A 19 -78.78 -26.04 10.57
N PHE A 20 -79.52 -26.92 9.87
CA PHE A 20 -79.02 -28.20 9.37
C PHE A 20 -78.24 -28.09 8.05
N ASN A 21 -77.96 -26.87 7.59
CA ASN A 21 -77.12 -26.61 6.42
C ASN A 21 -77.71 -27.12 5.08
N HIS A 22 -79.02 -27.37 5.02
CA HIS A 22 -79.78 -27.78 3.83
C HIS A 22 -80.26 -26.54 3.06
N ILE A 23 -79.30 -25.82 2.46
CA ILE A 23 -79.52 -24.47 1.93
C ILE A 23 -80.60 -24.42 0.84
N SER A 24 -80.60 -25.35 -0.12
CA SER A 24 -81.60 -25.37 -1.20
C SER A 24 -83.02 -25.51 -0.65
N SER A 25 -83.23 -26.43 0.29
CA SER A 25 -84.50 -26.62 0.97
C SER A 25 -84.87 -25.42 1.86
N ALA A 26 -83.89 -24.76 2.48
CA ALA A 26 -84.11 -23.54 3.25
C ALA A 26 -84.62 -22.40 2.35
N VAL A 27 -83.99 -22.16 1.19
CA VAL A 27 -84.40 -21.14 0.22
C VAL A 27 -85.84 -21.38 -0.25
N ASP A 28 -86.19 -22.61 -0.62
CA ASP A 28 -87.55 -22.93 -1.07
C ASP A 28 -88.58 -22.72 0.05
N THR A 29 -88.25 -23.13 1.28
CA THR A 29 -89.14 -22.91 2.44
C THR A 29 -89.30 -21.41 2.79
N TYR A 30 -88.25 -20.59 2.60
CA TYR A 30 -88.34 -19.14 2.76
C TYR A 30 -89.13 -18.46 1.63
N LYS A 31 -89.09 -18.98 0.39
CA LYS A 31 -89.96 -18.54 -0.70
C LYS A 31 -91.42 -18.84 -0.40
N ASP A 32 -91.71 -20.02 0.13
CA ASP A 32 -93.06 -20.39 0.57
C ASP A 32 -93.55 -19.46 1.69
N CYS A 33 -92.68 -19.13 2.65
CA CYS A 33 -92.94 -18.09 3.66
C CYS A 33 -93.31 -16.74 3.04
N LEU A 34 -92.55 -16.31 2.03
CA LEU A 34 -92.73 -15.04 1.36
C LEU A 34 -94.04 -15.01 0.56
N GLU A 35 -94.35 -16.09 -0.16
CA GLU A 35 -95.60 -16.23 -0.94
C GLU A 35 -96.83 -16.15 -0.03
N VAL A 36 -96.82 -16.86 1.11
CA VAL A 36 -97.88 -16.78 2.11
C VAL A 36 -98.02 -15.36 2.66
N SER A 37 -96.91 -14.62 2.80
CA SER A 37 -96.94 -13.22 3.25
C SER A 37 -97.57 -12.24 2.23
N PHE A 38 -97.46 -12.52 0.92
CA PHE A 38 -97.98 -11.67 -0.15
C PHE A 38 -99.49 -11.83 -0.39
N ARG A 39 -100.07 -12.97 -0.01
CA ARG A 39 -101.52 -13.25 -0.18
C ARG A 39 -102.45 -12.30 0.59
N ARG A 40 -101.94 -11.41 1.46
CA ARG A 40 -102.72 -10.30 2.07
C ARG A 40 -101.96 -8.96 2.07
N LYS A 41 -102.68 -7.86 1.73
CA LYS A 41 -102.15 -6.49 1.71
C LYS A 41 -101.85 -5.90 3.11
N ASN A 42 -102.57 -6.30 4.17
CA ASN A 42 -102.39 -5.83 5.56
C ASN A 42 -102.26 -6.99 6.57
N LEU A 43 -101.05 -7.54 6.74
CA LEU A 43 -100.73 -8.47 7.83
C LEU A 43 -99.87 -7.72 8.87
N PRO A 44 -100.32 -7.53 10.12
CA PRO A 44 -99.45 -7.06 11.18
C PRO A 44 -98.36 -8.10 11.44
N ALA A 45 -97.15 -7.65 11.76
CA ALA A 45 -96.03 -8.55 11.93
C ALA A 45 -96.23 -9.52 13.10
N VAL A 46 -95.89 -10.79 12.89
CA VAL A 46 -96.11 -11.86 13.85
C VAL A 46 -95.01 -11.82 14.91
N VAL A 47 -95.37 -11.51 16.15
CA VAL A 47 -94.41 -11.42 17.26
C VAL A 47 -94.16 -12.82 17.84
N LEU A 48 -92.90 -13.22 17.93
CA LEU A 48 -92.45 -14.47 18.54
C LEU A 48 -91.89 -14.17 19.93
N ALA A 49 -92.76 -14.15 20.94
CA ALA A 49 -92.40 -13.78 22.32
C ALA A 49 -91.27 -14.63 22.95
N ASN A 50 -91.04 -15.86 22.45
CA ASN A 50 -90.04 -16.80 22.97
C ASN A 50 -88.78 -16.93 22.09
N CYS A 51 -88.64 -16.14 21.02
CA CYS A 51 -87.47 -16.18 20.13
C CYS A 51 -86.55 -14.98 20.37
N ARG A 52 -85.34 -15.22 20.89
CA ARG A 52 -84.35 -14.16 21.15
C ARG A 52 -83.70 -13.60 19.88
N PHE A 53 -83.65 -14.37 18.80
CA PHE A 53 -82.94 -14.01 17.57
C PHE A 53 -83.84 -13.30 16.55
N HIS A 54 -85.12 -13.66 16.49
CA HIS A 54 -86.09 -13.08 15.57
C HIS A 54 -87.42 -12.85 16.30
N SER A 55 -87.53 -11.72 16.99
CA SER A 55 -88.70 -11.39 17.81
C SER A 55 -89.96 -11.04 16.99
N LYS A 56 -89.80 -10.79 15.69
CA LYS A 56 -90.86 -10.34 14.78
C LYS A 56 -90.66 -10.95 13.38
N ILE A 57 -91.68 -11.65 12.86
CA ILE A 57 -91.75 -12.08 11.46
C ILE A 57 -92.50 -10.98 10.69
N SER A 58 -91.76 -10.17 9.94
CA SER A 58 -92.33 -9.21 8.98
C SER A 58 -91.92 -9.56 7.54
N LYS A 59 -92.59 -8.94 6.55
CA LYS A 59 -92.23 -9.12 5.14
C LYS A 59 -90.78 -8.73 4.88
N GLU A 60 -90.30 -7.69 5.55
CA GLU A 60 -88.93 -7.22 5.49
C GLU A 60 -87.96 -8.24 6.09
N THR A 61 -88.30 -8.85 7.23
CA THR A 61 -87.47 -9.89 7.87
C THR A 61 -87.37 -11.16 7.01
N ILE A 62 -88.46 -11.57 6.36
CA ILE A 62 -88.46 -12.73 5.44
C ILE A 62 -87.62 -12.45 4.20
N LYS A 63 -87.80 -11.26 3.58
CA LYS A 63 -87.01 -10.85 2.42
C LYS A 63 -85.51 -10.79 2.73
N SER A 64 -85.14 -10.20 3.86
CA SER A 64 -83.73 -10.10 4.28
C SER A 64 -83.07 -11.47 4.52
N ARG A 65 -83.78 -12.43 5.15
CA ARG A 65 -83.25 -13.79 5.36
C ARG A 65 -83.18 -14.60 4.08
N LEU A 66 -84.19 -14.50 3.22
CA LEU A 66 -84.18 -15.13 1.91
C LEU A 66 -83.02 -14.62 1.04
N GLN A 67 -82.70 -13.32 1.10
CA GLN A 67 -81.53 -12.74 0.43
C GLN A 67 -80.22 -13.36 0.93
N SER A 68 -80.00 -13.41 2.25
CA SER A 68 -78.78 -13.94 2.87
C SER A 68 -78.51 -15.41 2.50
N ILE A 69 -79.54 -16.26 2.55
CA ILE A 69 -79.39 -17.71 2.29
C ILE A 69 -79.29 -18.01 0.79
N SER A 70 -80.00 -17.26 -0.05
CA SER A 70 -79.87 -17.39 -1.51
C SER A 70 -78.47 -16.99 -1.99
N LEU A 71 -77.86 -16.00 -1.35
CA LEU A 71 -76.46 -15.64 -1.59
C LEU A 71 -75.51 -16.78 -1.16
N GLU A 72 -75.69 -17.36 0.03
CA GLU A 72 -74.86 -18.48 0.48
C GLU A 72 -74.99 -19.71 -0.45
N GLN A 73 -76.19 -19.97 -0.99
CA GLN A 73 -76.38 -21.00 -2.02
C GLN A 73 -75.54 -20.71 -3.27
N TYR A 74 -75.57 -19.47 -3.75
CA TYR A 74 -74.81 -19.05 -4.92
C TYR A 74 -73.30 -19.16 -4.71
N LEU A 75 -72.81 -18.77 -3.53
CA LEU A 75 -71.40 -18.89 -3.16
C LEU A 75 -70.95 -20.35 -3.13
N ARG A 76 -71.75 -21.28 -2.59
CA ARG A 76 -71.41 -22.72 -2.62
C ARG A 76 -71.36 -23.32 -4.01
N LEU A 77 -72.23 -22.85 -4.92
CA LEU A 77 -72.17 -23.28 -6.32
C LEU A 77 -70.89 -22.79 -7.01
N ALA A 78 -70.46 -21.57 -6.72
CA ALA A 78 -69.19 -21.04 -7.21
C ALA A 78 -67.99 -21.78 -6.56
N GLU A 79 -68.05 -22.14 -5.28
CA GLU A 79 -67.04 -22.96 -4.61
C GLU A 79 -66.94 -24.37 -5.19
N ASN A 80 -68.08 -24.97 -5.52
CA ASN A 80 -68.09 -26.27 -6.17
C ASN A 80 -67.34 -26.20 -7.50
N GLU A 81 -67.63 -25.20 -8.34
CA GLU A 81 -66.89 -25.00 -9.61
C GLU A 81 -65.42 -24.65 -9.40
N PHE A 82 -65.09 -23.89 -8.35
CA PHE A 82 -63.73 -23.58 -7.94
C PHE A 82 -62.96 -24.84 -7.55
N SER A 83 -63.56 -25.75 -6.78
CA SER A 83 -62.94 -27.02 -6.37
C SER A 83 -62.69 -27.98 -7.55
N HIS A 84 -63.47 -27.85 -8.63
CA HIS A 84 -63.28 -28.60 -9.88
C HIS A 84 -62.29 -27.91 -10.85
N GLY A 85 -61.64 -26.81 -10.44
CA GLY A 85 -60.63 -26.10 -11.25
C GLY A 85 -61.21 -25.30 -12.43
N ASN A 86 -62.52 -25.06 -12.49
CA ASN A 86 -63.15 -24.32 -13.59
C ASN A 86 -63.12 -22.80 -13.34
N PHE A 87 -61.91 -22.22 -13.36
CA PHE A 87 -61.68 -20.82 -13.03
C PHE A 87 -62.42 -19.84 -13.95
N LYS A 88 -62.62 -20.18 -15.23
CA LYS A 88 -63.38 -19.34 -16.17
C LYS A 88 -64.86 -19.25 -15.81
N SER A 89 -65.47 -20.36 -15.36
CA SER A 89 -66.86 -20.35 -14.89
C SER A 89 -67.00 -19.56 -13.59
N VAL A 90 -66.04 -19.71 -12.67
CA VAL A 90 -65.99 -18.93 -11.41
C VAL A 90 -65.86 -17.44 -11.72
N LEU A 91 -65.02 -17.03 -12.66
CA LEU A 91 -64.93 -15.65 -13.12
C LEU A 91 -66.24 -15.19 -13.73
N ASN A 92 -66.84 -15.91 -14.68
CA ASN A 92 -68.13 -15.52 -15.27
C ASN A 92 -69.23 -15.31 -14.21
N LYS A 93 -69.19 -16.07 -13.11
CA LYS A 93 -70.14 -15.95 -11.99
C LYS A 93 -69.83 -14.85 -10.99
N LEU A 94 -68.55 -14.57 -10.73
CA LEU A 94 -68.11 -13.70 -9.62
C LEU A 94 -67.44 -12.40 -10.07
N HIS A 95 -66.82 -12.38 -11.25
CA HIS A 95 -66.23 -11.18 -11.86
C HIS A 95 -67.23 -10.02 -11.99
N PRO A 96 -68.52 -10.25 -12.33
CA PRO A 96 -69.51 -9.17 -12.36
C PRO A 96 -69.73 -8.50 -11.00
N PHE A 97 -69.41 -9.17 -9.89
CA PHE A 97 -69.44 -8.59 -8.55
C PHE A 97 -68.27 -7.63 -8.27
N LEU A 98 -67.27 -7.51 -9.15
CA LEU A 98 -66.16 -6.57 -8.97
C LEU A 98 -66.10 -5.47 -10.04
N PHE A 99 -66.36 -5.78 -11.32
CA PHE A 99 -66.00 -4.90 -12.46
C PHE A 99 -67.15 -4.53 -13.42
N GLN A 100 -68.42 -4.65 -12.98
CA GLN A 100 -69.68 -4.39 -13.71
C GLN A 100 -70.09 -5.35 -14.83
N ASP A 101 -71.34 -5.81 -14.70
CA ASP A 101 -72.45 -5.52 -15.62
C ASP A 101 -73.73 -5.47 -14.77
N ASN A 102 -74.68 -4.56 -15.08
CA ASN A 102 -75.95 -4.34 -14.37
C ASN A 102 -76.95 -5.52 -14.46
N THR A 103 -76.46 -6.73 -14.62
CA THR A 103 -77.26 -7.94 -14.66
C THR A 103 -76.89 -8.79 -13.46
N PHE A 104 -77.66 -8.68 -12.38
CA PHE A 104 -77.73 -9.84 -11.51
C PHE A 104 -78.16 -11.04 -12.38
N PRO A 105 -77.72 -12.27 -12.07
CA PRO A 105 -78.29 -13.46 -12.66
C PRO A 105 -79.82 -13.31 -12.67
N ALA A 106 -80.51 -13.62 -13.77
CA ALA A 106 -81.93 -13.27 -13.94
C ALA A 106 -82.82 -13.68 -12.75
N TRP A 107 -82.46 -14.78 -12.08
CA TRP A 107 -83.12 -15.27 -10.86
C TRP A 107 -82.90 -14.38 -9.62
N PHE A 108 -81.77 -13.69 -9.51
CA PHE A 108 -81.39 -12.81 -8.41
C PHE A 108 -81.96 -11.38 -8.60
N SER A 109 -82.01 -10.86 -9.83
CA SER A 109 -82.76 -9.63 -10.17
C SER A 109 -84.26 -9.81 -9.88
N ALA A 110 -84.84 -10.94 -10.32
CA ALA A 110 -86.26 -11.25 -10.13
C ALA A 110 -86.66 -11.43 -8.66
N LEU A 111 -85.70 -11.74 -7.78
CA LEU A 111 -85.93 -11.92 -6.35
C LEU A 111 -85.97 -10.58 -5.58
N LEU A 112 -85.27 -9.56 -6.09
CA LEU A 112 -85.14 -8.25 -5.45
C LEU A 112 -86.25 -7.27 -5.85
N PHE A 113 -86.74 -7.33 -7.09
CA PHE A 113 -87.76 -6.43 -7.62
C PHE A 113 -88.87 -7.21 -8.34
N PRO A 114 -89.87 -7.73 -7.61
CA PRO A 114 -90.94 -8.52 -8.22
C PRO A 114 -91.91 -7.70 -9.09
N ASP A 115 -92.01 -6.37 -8.88
CA ASP A 115 -93.14 -5.56 -9.37
C ASP A 115 -92.81 -4.54 -10.48
N THR A 116 -91.61 -4.54 -11.07
CA THR A 116 -91.23 -3.53 -12.08
C THR A 116 -90.91 -4.15 -13.44
N ALA A 117 -91.94 -4.55 -14.18
CA ALA A 117 -91.91 -4.78 -15.62
C ALA A 117 -92.48 -3.57 -16.42
N ALA A 118 -92.60 -2.41 -15.79
CA ALA A 118 -92.97 -1.16 -16.44
C ALA A 118 -92.31 0.01 -15.72
N ALA A 119 -91.82 0.98 -16.49
CA ALA A 119 -91.16 2.21 -16.06
C ALA A 119 -89.67 2.08 -15.70
N ALA A 120 -88.85 2.00 -16.75
CA ALA A 120 -87.63 2.80 -16.79
C ALA A 120 -88.02 4.29 -16.68
N SER A 121 -87.60 4.96 -15.61
CA SER A 121 -87.12 6.35 -15.58
C SER A 121 -87.21 6.91 -14.16
N ASN A 122 -86.11 7.53 -13.73
CA ASN A 122 -85.95 8.36 -12.54
C ASN A 122 -85.97 7.62 -11.20
N TYR A 123 -84.83 7.61 -10.48
CA TYR A 123 -84.74 8.03 -9.07
C TYR A 123 -83.27 8.09 -8.62
N SER A 124 -82.74 9.31 -8.55
CA SER A 124 -81.57 9.73 -7.78
C SER A 124 -81.86 9.81 -6.27
N PHE A 125 -82.43 8.76 -5.66
CA PHE A 125 -82.86 8.78 -4.25
C PHE A 125 -82.34 7.61 -3.39
N LEU A 126 -81.42 6.77 -3.89
CA LEU A 126 -80.88 5.63 -3.12
C LEU A 126 -79.41 5.83 -2.68
N THR A 127 -79.09 6.96 -2.06
CA THR A 127 -77.75 7.21 -1.49
C THR A 127 -77.67 7.07 0.03
N ASN A 128 -78.69 6.56 0.72
CA ASN A 128 -78.59 6.31 2.17
C ASN A 128 -79.43 5.11 2.61
N ALA A 129 -78.86 3.89 2.48
CA ALA A 129 -79.05 2.73 3.35
C ALA A 129 -78.52 1.47 2.63
N LEU A 130 -77.55 0.80 3.25
CA LEU A 130 -77.24 -0.63 3.08
C LEU A 130 -77.49 -1.22 1.68
N VAL A 131 -76.48 -1.22 0.81
CA VAL A 131 -76.51 -2.13 -0.36
C VAL A 131 -75.62 -3.32 -0.03
N LEU A 132 -76.27 -4.32 0.57
CA LEU A 132 -75.80 -5.62 1.06
C LEU A 132 -74.83 -5.53 2.27
N GLU A 133 -75.37 -5.72 3.49
CA GLU A 133 -74.61 -6.15 4.68
C GLU A 133 -74.02 -7.55 4.44
N LEU A 134 -73.07 -7.69 3.51
CA LEU A 134 -72.26 -8.90 3.40
C LEU A 134 -71.41 -9.02 4.65
N GLU A 135 -71.54 -10.14 5.35
CA GLU A 135 -70.62 -10.46 6.44
C GLU A 135 -69.18 -10.40 5.92
N VAL A 136 -68.26 -9.94 6.78
CA VAL A 136 -66.84 -9.81 6.43
C VAL A 136 -66.27 -11.14 5.93
N SER A 137 -66.74 -12.25 6.51
CA SER A 137 -66.44 -13.64 6.11
C SER A 137 -66.79 -13.93 4.65
N GLN A 138 -67.97 -13.52 4.18
CA GLN A 138 -68.46 -13.76 2.83
C GLN A 138 -67.68 -12.94 1.79
N ARG A 139 -67.35 -11.68 2.10
CA ARG A 139 -66.51 -10.83 1.25
C ARG A 139 -65.12 -11.40 1.02
N ILE A 140 -64.46 -11.85 2.10
CA ILE A 140 -63.14 -12.50 2.03
C ILE A 140 -63.21 -13.76 1.15
N ARG A 141 -64.28 -14.56 1.28
CA ARG A 141 -64.50 -15.80 0.52
C ARG A 141 -64.57 -15.54 -0.98
N ILE A 142 -65.37 -14.55 -1.38
CA ILE A 142 -65.51 -14.11 -2.78
C ILE A 142 -64.17 -13.61 -3.33
N LEU A 143 -63.52 -12.69 -2.61
CA LEU A 143 -62.26 -12.07 -3.02
C LEU A 143 -61.12 -13.10 -3.14
N THR A 144 -61.07 -14.11 -2.27
CA THR A 144 -60.08 -15.19 -2.33
C THR A 144 -60.27 -16.09 -3.57
N MET A 145 -61.52 -16.40 -3.91
CA MET A 145 -61.83 -17.17 -5.12
C MET A 145 -61.53 -16.39 -6.39
N LEU A 146 -61.83 -15.08 -6.39
CA LEU A 146 -61.52 -14.18 -7.50
C LEU A 146 -60.02 -13.97 -7.67
N GLU A 147 -59.27 -13.72 -6.61
CA GLU A 147 -57.81 -13.60 -6.64
C GLU A 147 -57.15 -14.82 -7.29
N ARG A 148 -57.53 -16.02 -6.85
CA ARG A 148 -56.98 -17.26 -7.42
C ARG A 148 -57.42 -17.48 -8.86
N ALA A 149 -58.67 -17.18 -9.19
CA ALA A 149 -59.17 -17.33 -10.55
C ALA A 149 -58.48 -16.35 -11.53
N TYR A 150 -58.31 -15.08 -11.15
CA TYR A 150 -57.55 -14.11 -11.94
C TYR A 150 -56.08 -14.49 -12.12
N SER A 151 -55.46 -15.05 -11.08
CA SER A 151 -54.08 -15.55 -11.16
C SER A 151 -53.93 -16.68 -12.16
N GLN A 152 -54.94 -17.53 -12.33
CA GLN A 152 -54.90 -18.67 -13.26
C GLN A 152 -55.29 -18.28 -14.69
N THR A 153 -56.05 -17.19 -14.88
CA THR A 153 -56.46 -16.71 -16.20
C THR A 153 -55.57 -15.60 -16.77
N GLY A 154 -54.60 -15.08 -15.99
CA GLY A 154 -53.63 -14.09 -16.45
C GLY A 154 -54.14 -12.65 -16.48
N MET A 155 -55.22 -12.34 -15.76
CA MET A 155 -55.80 -10.99 -15.66
C MET A 155 -55.08 -10.17 -14.58
N VAL A 156 -53.97 -9.53 -14.94
CA VAL A 156 -53.02 -8.92 -13.99
C VAL A 156 -53.58 -7.70 -13.26
N THR A 157 -54.37 -6.85 -13.93
CA THR A 157 -54.92 -5.62 -13.33
C THR A 157 -56.02 -5.95 -12.32
N GLU A 158 -56.93 -6.85 -12.69
CA GLU A 158 -58.03 -7.32 -11.85
C GLU A 158 -57.51 -8.14 -10.66
N LEU A 159 -56.45 -8.92 -10.87
CA LEU A 159 -55.73 -9.62 -9.80
C LEU A 159 -55.16 -8.64 -8.77
N PHE A 160 -54.52 -7.56 -9.22
CA PHE A 160 -53.96 -6.54 -8.34
C PHE A 160 -55.06 -5.85 -7.51
N ILE A 161 -56.15 -5.45 -8.15
CA ILE A 161 -57.31 -4.84 -7.49
C ILE A 161 -57.92 -5.80 -6.46
N ALA A 162 -58.13 -7.07 -6.82
CA ALA A 162 -58.67 -8.08 -5.92
C ALA A 162 -57.79 -8.28 -4.68
N ARG A 163 -56.45 -8.29 -4.84
CA ARG A 163 -55.50 -8.40 -3.71
C ARG A 163 -55.56 -7.20 -2.79
N VAL A 164 -55.65 -5.98 -3.31
CA VAL A 164 -55.79 -4.76 -2.49
C VAL A 164 -57.07 -4.79 -1.65
N PHE A 165 -58.21 -5.13 -2.26
CA PHE A 165 -59.47 -5.25 -1.52
C PHE A 165 -59.49 -6.41 -0.53
N LEU A 166 -58.78 -7.50 -0.82
CA LEU A 166 -58.61 -8.61 0.09
C LEU A 166 -57.82 -8.18 1.33
N VAL A 167 -56.74 -7.40 1.17
CA VAL A 167 -56.00 -6.79 2.30
C VAL A 167 -56.93 -5.91 3.15
N VAL A 168 -57.68 -5.00 2.54
CA VAL A 168 -58.59 -4.09 3.26
C VAL A 168 -59.66 -4.87 4.04
N SER A 169 -60.24 -5.90 3.42
CA SER A 169 -61.30 -6.72 4.03
C SER A 169 -60.76 -7.56 5.19
N GLU A 170 -59.59 -8.18 5.04
CA GLU A 170 -58.95 -8.96 6.10
C GLU A 170 -58.46 -8.08 7.26
N VAL A 171 -57.97 -6.86 7.00
CA VAL A 171 -57.61 -5.91 8.06
C VAL A 171 -58.84 -5.51 8.87
N ARG A 172 -59.96 -5.22 8.22
CA ARG A 172 -61.24 -4.93 8.91
C ARG A 172 -61.70 -6.12 9.76
N ASN A 173 -61.51 -7.34 9.27
CA ASN A 173 -61.81 -8.57 10.01
C ASN A 173 -60.94 -8.71 11.27
N VAL A 174 -59.62 -8.55 11.11
CA VAL A 174 -58.62 -8.65 12.19
C VAL A 174 -58.92 -7.68 13.34
N LEU A 175 -59.40 -6.47 13.05
CA LEU A 175 -59.79 -5.49 14.07
C LEU A 175 -60.97 -5.93 14.97
N THR A 176 -61.74 -6.95 14.57
CA THR A 176 -62.90 -7.45 15.31
C THR A 176 -62.65 -8.74 16.10
N LEU A 177 -61.52 -9.42 15.86
CA LEU A 177 -61.22 -10.75 16.40
C LEU A 177 -60.41 -10.70 17.71
N LYS A 178 -60.56 -11.72 18.56
CA LYS A 178 -59.79 -11.92 19.81
C LYS A 178 -59.28 -13.36 19.91
N GLY A 179 -58.11 -13.57 20.51
CA GLY A 179 -57.57 -14.90 20.82
C GLY A 179 -56.77 -15.55 19.67
N PRO A 180 -56.59 -16.89 19.66
CA PRO A 180 -55.65 -17.60 18.76
C PRO A 180 -56.02 -17.52 17.27
N GLU A 181 -57.28 -17.26 16.93
CA GLU A 181 -57.72 -17.04 15.54
C GLU A 181 -57.08 -15.77 14.94
N LEU A 182 -56.68 -14.80 15.77
CA LEU A 182 -56.02 -13.56 15.34
C LEU A 182 -54.67 -13.84 14.64
N LEU A 183 -53.83 -14.71 15.20
CA LEU A 183 -52.51 -15.04 14.65
C LEU A 183 -52.62 -15.74 13.29
N LYS A 184 -53.58 -16.66 13.16
CA LYS A 184 -53.86 -17.36 11.90
C LYS A 184 -54.30 -16.39 10.79
N ARG A 185 -55.10 -15.38 11.15
CA ARG A 185 -55.54 -14.33 10.22
C ARG A 185 -54.42 -13.37 9.86
N ILE A 186 -53.56 -13.00 10.81
CA ILE A 186 -52.35 -12.22 10.52
C ILE A 186 -51.41 -12.98 9.57
N ALA A 187 -51.24 -14.29 9.74
CA ALA A 187 -50.47 -15.12 8.80
C ALA A 187 -51.05 -15.11 7.38
N THR A 188 -52.38 -15.20 7.28
CA THR A 188 -53.10 -15.12 6.00
C THR A 188 -52.89 -13.75 5.36
N LEU A 189 -53.06 -12.67 6.13
CA LEU A 189 -52.85 -11.31 5.70
C LEU A 189 -51.39 -11.05 5.26
N SER A 190 -50.42 -11.56 6.01
CA SER A 190 -48.99 -11.50 5.66
C SER A 190 -48.70 -12.19 4.32
N THR A 191 -49.37 -13.30 4.03
CA THR A 191 -49.24 -14.02 2.74
C THR A 191 -49.83 -13.20 1.59
N ILE A 192 -51.00 -12.60 1.80
CA ILE A 192 -51.64 -11.72 0.79
C ILE A 192 -50.75 -10.50 0.51
N LEU A 193 -50.18 -9.90 1.56
CA LEU A 193 -49.25 -8.77 1.42
C LEU A 193 -47.98 -9.14 0.66
N LYS A 194 -47.43 -10.36 0.85
CA LYS A 194 -46.30 -10.85 0.06
C LYS A 194 -46.65 -10.91 -1.43
N ASN A 195 -47.76 -11.55 -1.76
CA ASN A 195 -48.21 -11.67 -3.15
C ASN A 195 -48.50 -10.30 -3.79
N LEU A 196 -48.97 -9.34 -3.00
CA LEU A 196 -49.15 -7.95 -3.45
C LEU A 196 -47.80 -7.27 -3.70
N LEU A 197 -46.84 -7.42 -2.78
CA LEU A 197 -45.49 -6.88 -2.92
C LEU A 197 -44.77 -7.43 -4.14
N ASP A 198 -44.85 -8.73 -4.39
CA ASP A 198 -44.19 -9.35 -5.55
C ASP A 198 -44.66 -8.69 -6.86
N MET A 199 -45.95 -8.35 -6.99
CA MET A 199 -46.46 -7.62 -8.16
C MET A 199 -46.03 -6.15 -8.18
N LEU A 200 -46.02 -5.47 -7.02
CA LEU A 200 -45.56 -4.08 -6.91
C LEU A 200 -44.08 -3.94 -7.27
N VAL A 201 -43.25 -4.92 -6.91
CA VAL A 201 -41.81 -4.98 -7.22
C VAL A 201 -41.60 -5.19 -8.72
N LEU A 202 -42.37 -6.07 -9.36
CA LEU A 202 -42.27 -6.35 -10.80
C LEU A 202 -42.68 -5.15 -11.66
N ASN A 203 -43.73 -4.43 -11.27
CA ASN A 203 -44.27 -3.30 -12.04
C ASN A 203 -43.83 -1.92 -11.48
N GLU A 204 -42.80 -1.88 -10.62
CA GLU A 204 -42.25 -0.68 -9.97
C GLU A 204 -43.27 0.23 -9.24
N GLY A 205 -44.44 -0.31 -8.88
CA GLY A 205 -45.56 0.41 -8.29
C GLY A 205 -46.48 1.12 -9.31
N GLN A 206 -46.32 0.91 -10.61
CA GLN A 206 -47.17 1.50 -11.65
C GLN A 206 -48.64 1.06 -11.54
N ASP A 207 -48.90 -0.17 -11.10
CA ASP A 207 -50.28 -0.65 -10.91
C ASP A 207 -51.00 0.11 -9.80
N LEU A 208 -50.31 0.40 -8.70
CA LEU A 208 -50.83 1.22 -7.61
C LEU A 208 -51.08 2.66 -8.07
N PHE A 209 -50.19 3.19 -8.91
CA PHE A 209 -50.35 4.52 -9.51
C PHE A 209 -51.58 4.57 -10.42
N ARG A 210 -51.80 3.55 -11.27
CA ARG A 210 -53.00 3.44 -12.12
C ARG A 210 -54.26 3.43 -11.27
N ILE A 211 -54.29 2.63 -10.20
CA ILE A 211 -55.42 2.61 -9.25
C ILE A 211 -55.67 3.99 -8.60
N LEU A 212 -54.61 4.68 -8.15
CA LEU A 212 -54.75 5.90 -7.37
C LEU A 212 -54.92 7.17 -8.22
N LYS A 213 -54.63 7.11 -9.53
CA LYS A 213 -54.59 8.30 -10.41
C LYS A 213 -55.48 8.22 -11.65
N ASP A 214 -55.65 7.04 -12.25
CA ASP A 214 -56.55 6.86 -13.40
C ASP A 214 -57.95 6.47 -12.89
N ASN A 215 -58.78 7.51 -12.68
CA ASN A 215 -60.13 7.39 -12.13
C ASN A 215 -61.04 6.43 -12.91
N ASP A 216 -60.80 6.25 -14.21
CA ASP A 216 -61.69 5.53 -15.14
C ASP A 216 -61.71 4.00 -14.91
N ALA A 217 -60.64 3.40 -14.39
CA ALA A 217 -60.57 1.97 -14.13
C ALA A 217 -61.31 1.53 -12.85
N MET A 218 -61.60 2.47 -11.94
CA MET A 218 -62.26 2.21 -10.65
C MET A 218 -63.78 2.42 -10.68
N LEU A 219 -64.31 3.10 -11.71
CA LEU A 219 -65.75 3.37 -11.89
C LEU A 219 -66.65 2.12 -11.71
N PRO A 220 -66.28 0.94 -12.25
CA PRO A 220 -67.11 -0.25 -12.11
C PRO A 220 -67.20 -0.81 -10.68
N VAL A 221 -66.10 -0.69 -9.93
CA VAL A 221 -66.00 -1.14 -8.52
C VAL A 221 -66.75 -0.18 -7.59
N LEU A 222 -66.75 1.11 -7.92
CA LEU A 222 -67.43 2.18 -7.21
C LEU A 222 -68.95 2.06 -7.26
N ASP A 223 -69.47 1.75 -8.44
CA ASP A 223 -70.89 1.49 -8.66
C ASP A 223 -71.35 0.22 -7.95
N PHE A 224 -70.51 -0.82 -7.87
CA PHE A 224 -70.81 -2.04 -7.13
C PHE A 224 -70.92 -1.82 -5.60
N MET A 225 -70.09 -0.94 -5.03
CA MET A 225 -70.12 -0.64 -3.59
C MET A 225 -71.13 0.46 -3.21
N GLY A 226 -71.89 0.99 -4.17
CA GLY A 226 -72.85 2.08 -3.92
C GLY A 226 -72.20 3.39 -3.47
N CYS A 227 -70.90 3.58 -3.74
CA CYS A 227 -70.16 4.77 -3.37
C CYS A 227 -70.25 5.80 -4.51
N SER A 228 -70.89 6.95 -4.24
CA SER A 228 -71.13 8.00 -5.23
C SER A 228 -69.89 8.81 -5.68
N SER A 229 -68.68 8.48 -5.20
CA SER A 229 -67.45 9.16 -5.64
C SER A 229 -66.21 8.25 -5.60
N THR A 230 -65.35 8.34 -6.63
CA THR A 230 -64.01 7.73 -6.72
C THR A 230 -63.16 8.01 -5.48
N GLU A 231 -63.36 9.18 -4.88
CA GLU A 231 -62.73 9.65 -3.66
C GLU A 231 -63.01 8.75 -2.45
N ASN A 232 -64.22 8.20 -2.32
CA ASN A 232 -64.60 7.36 -1.18
C ASN A 232 -63.91 5.99 -1.20
N VAL A 233 -63.66 5.40 -2.37
CA VAL A 233 -62.97 4.10 -2.48
C VAL A 233 -61.47 4.24 -2.30
N ILE A 234 -60.89 5.29 -2.86
CA ILE A 234 -59.49 5.63 -2.59
C ILE A 234 -59.31 5.87 -1.07
N LYS A 235 -60.23 6.59 -0.44
CA LYS A 235 -60.25 6.78 1.02
C LYS A 235 -60.36 5.46 1.77
N ASP A 236 -61.21 4.54 1.33
CA ASP A 236 -61.38 3.23 1.97
C ASP A 236 -60.14 2.33 1.81
N VAL A 237 -59.54 2.28 0.62
CA VAL A 237 -58.29 1.55 0.35
C VAL A 237 -57.15 2.12 1.19
N LEU A 238 -56.96 3.44 1.16
CA LEU A 238 -55.95 4.11 1.98
C LEU A 238 -56.22 3.87 3.46
N SER A 239 -57.47 3.99 3.94
CA SER A 239 -57.80 3.75 5.34
C SER A 239 -57.50 2.31 5.78
N GLY A 240 -57.73 1.32 4.92
CA GLY A 240 -57.39 -0.09 5.18
C GLY A 240 -55.89 -0.33 5.22
N LEU A 241 -55.13 0.24 4.28
CA LEU A 241 -53.67 0.15 4.26
C LEU A 241 -53.04 0.90 5.46
N PHE A 242 -53.56 2.06 5.83
CA PHE A 242 -53.13 2.77 7.04
C PHE A 242 -53.51 2.04 8.32
N ALA A 243 -54.68 1.38 8.36
CA ALA A 243 -55.06 0.51 9.48
C ALA A 243 -54.11 -0.70 9.60
N ALA A 244 -53.71 -1.29 8.47
CA ALA A 244 -52.69 -2.33 8.44
C ALA A 244 -51.34 -1.81 8.95
N ALA A 245 -50.91 -0.63 8.50
CA ALA A 245 -49.68 0.02 8.95
C ALA A 245 -49.71 0.34 10.46
N ARG A 246 -50.86 0.76 10.99
CA ARG A 246 -51.07 0.99 12.43
C ARG A 246 -50.98 -0.31 13.21
N LEU A 247 -51.58 -1.39 12.71
CA LEU A 247 -51.45 -2.72 13.31
C LEU A 247 -50.00 -3.21 13.29
N ALA A 248 -49.30 -3.02 12.17
CA ALA A 248 -47.87 -3.32 12.04
C ALA A 248 -47.04 -2.52 13.06
N TRP A 249 -47.34 -1.23 13.27
CA TRP A 249 -46.67 -0.43 14.30
C TRP A 249 -46.92 -0.93 15.73
N VAL A 250 -48.15 -1.36 16.05
CA VAL A 250 -48.44 -2.02 17.33
C VAL A 250 -47.62 -3.29 17.49
N ILE A 251 -47.49 -4.08 16.43
CA ILE A 251 -46.67 -5.29 16.41
C ILE A 251 -45.18 -4.96 16.62
N VAL A 252 -44.65 -3.93 15.95
CA VAL A 252 -43.27 -3.45 16.15
C VAL A 252 -43.01 -3.11 17.63
N LYS A 253 -43.96 -2.42 18.30
CA LYS A 253 -43.87 -2.15 19.74
C LYS A 253 -43.91 -3.41 20.61
N LEU A 254 -44.68 -4.42 20.22
CA LEU A 254 -44.68 -5.71 20.91
C LEU A 254 -43.36 -6.45 20.71
N CYS A 255 -42.75 -6.33 19.52
CA CYS A 255 -41.43 -6.87 19.22
C CYS A 255 -40.29 -6.19 20.00
N SER A 256 -40.53 -5.08 20.72
CA SER A 256 -39.57 -4.60 21.73
C SER A 256 -39.35 -5.61 22.86
N PHE A 257 -40.26 -6.58 23.05
CA PHE A 257 -40.06 -7.72 23.95
C PHE A 257 -39.53 -8.93 23.17
N LYS A 258 -38.39 -9.49 23.62
CA LYS A 258 -37.69 -10.63 22.97
C LYS A 258 -38.56 -11.85 22.64
N ARG A 259 -39.66 -12.06 23.36
CA ARG A 259 -40.61 -13.17 23.11
C ARG A 259 -41.29 -13.04 21.75
N TYR A 260 -41.68 -11.83 21.35
CA TYR A 260 -42.44 -11.60 20.11
C TYR A 260 -41.52 -11.42 18.89
N GLN A 261 -40.25 -11.10 19.09
CA GLN A 261 -39.23 -11.09 18.02
C GLN A 261 -39.05 -12.45 17.35
N ARG A 262 -39.35 -13.55 18.07
CA ARG A 262 -39.23 -14.93 17.56
C ARG A 262 -40.45 -15.39 16.76
N ASP A 263 -41.52 -14.59 16.70
CA ASP A 263 -42.72 -14.95 15.97
C ASP A 263 -42.64 -14.42 14.53
N ASP A 264 -42.19 -15.30 13.62
CA ASP A 264 -41.99 -14.96 12.21
C ASP A 264 -43.27 -14.45 11.53
N VAL A 265 -44.46 -14.86 12.00
CA VAL A 265 -45.74 -14.41 11.43
C VAL A 265 -45.94 -12.91 11.65
N LEU A 266 -45.71 -12.46 12.89
CA LEU A 266 -45.86 -11.07 13.28
C LEU A 266 -44.79 -10.18 12.63
N VAL A 267 -43.54 -10.66 12.63
CA VAL A 267 -42.40 -9.94 12.02
C VAL A 267 -42.57 -9.79 10.52
N ASN A 268 -42.89 -10.88 9.80
CA ASN A 268 -43.09 -10.84 8.35
C ASN A 268 -44.27 -9.93 7.98
N PHE A 269 -45.36 -9.96 8.76
CA PHE A 269 -46.48 -9.04 8.55
C PHE A 269 -46.06 -7.57 8.66
N ALA A 270 -45.30 -7.22 9.71
CA ALA A 270 -44.85 -5.85 9.93
C ALA A 270 -43.93 -5.35 8.79
N LEU A 271 -42.91 -6.15 8.44
CA LEU A 271 -41.98 -5.83 7.36
C LEU A 271 -42.69 -5.63 6.02
N ARG A 272 -43.54 -6.59 5.63
CA ARG A 272 -44.29 -6.54 4.36
C ARG A 272 -45.23 -5.34 4.31
N THR A 273 -45.94 -5.06 5.40
CA THR A 273 -46.85 -3.91 5.47
C THR A 273 -46.09 -2.59 5.27
N TRP A 274 -44.93 -2.43 5.92
CA TRP A 274 -44.13 -1.21 5.82
C TRP A 274 -43.47 -1.06 4.43
N SER A 275 -43.10 -2.17 3.78
CA SER A 275 -42.69 -2.19 2.37
C SER A 275 -43.82 -1.79 1.42
N VAL A 276 -45.07 -2.21 1.66
CA VAL A 276 -46.22 -1.76 0.84
C VAL A 276 -46.45 -0.25 1.01
N MET A 277 -46.32 0.25 2.24
CA MET A 277 -46.47 1.68 2.51
C MET A 277 -45.44 2.53 1.77
N TYR A 278 -44.21 2.04 1.55
CA TYR A 278 -43.24 2.71 0.68
C TYR A 278 -43.82 2.96 -0.73
N TYR A 279 -44.41 1.94 -1.36
CA TYR A 279 -45.00 2.08 -2.69
C TYR A 279 -46.19 3.04 -2.68
N VAL A 280 -47.02 3.02 -1.64
CA VAL A 280 -48.12 3.99 -1.46
C VAL A 280 -47.57 5.42 -1.39
N CYS A 281 -46.60 5.67 -0.50
CA CYS A 281 -45.97 6.99 -0.37
C CYS A 281 -45.31 7.45 -1.67
N LYS A 282 -44.63 6.55 -2.39
CA LYS A 282 -44.03 6.83 -3.70
C LYS A 282 -45.07 7.24 -4.74
N THR A 283 -46.22 6.56 -4.79
CA THR A 283 -47.31 6.89 -5.74
C THR A 283 -47.99 8.23 -5.45
N LEU A 284 -47.95 8.68 -4.18
CA LEU A 284 -48.49 9.97 -3.75
C LEU A 284 -47.52 11.14 -3.95
N GLU A 285 -46.29 10.90 -4.40
CA GLU A 285 -45.33 11.96 -4.68
C GLU A 285 -45.84 12.87 -5.81
N THR A 286 -45.85 14.18 -5.57
CA THR A 286 -46.26 15.20 -6.53
C THR A 286 -45.10 16.13 -6.87
N LYS A 287 -45.25 17.00 -7.89
CA LYS A 287 -44.22 18.00 -8.21
C LYS A 287 -43.86 18.90 -7.01
N LYS A 288 -44.77 19.08 -6.03
CA LYS A 288 -44.58 19.86 -4.80
C LYS A 288 -44.04 19.05 -3.61
N ALA A 289 -44.44 17.79 -3.47
CA ALA A 289 -43.99 16.89 -2.39
C ALA A 289 -43.12 15.77 -2.99
N LYS A 290 -41.84 16.07 -3.20
CA LYS A 290 -40.85 15.12 -3.69
C LYS A 290 -40.27 14.34 -2.50
N ARG A 291 -39.91 13.06 -2.70
CA ARG A 291 -39.13 12.23 -1.75
C ARG A 291 -39.89 11.64 -0.55
N VAL A 292 -41.21 11.77 -0.47
CA VAL A 292 -42.04 11.21 0.62
C VAL A 292 -41.83 9.70 0.79
N GLY A 293 -41.67 8.95 -0.31
CA GLY A 293 -41.41 7.51 -0.23
C GLY A 293 -40.03 7.19 0.37
N LEU A 294 -39.02 7.99 0.04
CA LEU A 294 -37.65 7.79 0.52
C LEU A 294 -37.51 8.13 2.02
N GLU A 295 -38.12 9.23 2.46
CA GLU A 295 -38.19 9.59 3.88
C GLU A 295 -38.94 8.53 4.70
N TRP A 296 -40.04 8.00 4.17
CA TRP A 296 -40.77 6.90 4.81
C TRP A 296 -39.89 5.66 4.99
N LEU A 297 -39.13 5.29 3.96
CA LEU A 297 -38.25 4.13 3.98
C LEU A 297 -37.14 4.26 5.05
N PHE A 298 -36.54 5.45 5.18
CA PHE A 298 -35.48 5.70 6.16
C PHE A 298 -36.03 5.67 7.59
N LEU A 299 -37.19 6.31 7.81
CA LEU A 299 -37.92 6.21 9.08
C LEU A 299 -38.28 4.76 9.42
N ALA A 300 -38.76 4.01 8.42
CA ALA A 300 -39.12 2.61 8.56
C ALA A 300 -37.92 1.77 8.98
N HIS A 301 -36.77 1.94 8.34
CA HIS A 301 -35.57 1.18 8.68
C HIS A 301 -35.07 1.50 10.10
N SER A 302 -35.04 2.79 10.49
CA SER A 302 -34.66 3.19 11.86
C SER A 302 -35.56 2.51 12.91
N GLN A 303 -36.89 2.57 12.75
CA GLN A 303 -37.83 2.02 13.72
C GLN A 303 -37.84 0.49 13.76
N LEU A 304 -37.66 -0.19 12.61
CA LEU A 304 -37.53 -1.65 12.56
C LEU A 304 -36.15 -2.12 13.08
N GLY A 305 -35.13 -1.28 12.94
CA GLY A 305 -33.78 -1.49 13.42
C GLY A 305 -33.67 -1.42 14.94
N GLU A 306 -34.33 -0.46 15.58
CA GLU A 306 -34.39 -0.33 17.05
C GLU A 306 -34.90 -1.61 17.75
N VAL A 307 -35.73 -2.39 17.07
CA VAL A 307 -36.27 -3.66 17.59
C VAL A 307 -35.58 -4.91 17.00
N SER A 308 -34.50 -4.73 16.24
CA SER A 308 -33.67 -5.79 15.66
C SER A 308 -34.40 -6.75 14.70
N ILE A 309 -35.39 -6.27 13.96
CA ILE A 309 -36.14 -7.10 13.00
C ILE A 309 -35.91 -6.75 11.52
N CYS A 310 -35.12 -5.71 11.22
CA CYS A 310 -34.97 -5.19 9.87
C CYS A 310 -34.44 -6.23 8.85
N GLY A 311 -33.57 -7.15 9.25
CA GLY A 311 -33.01 -8.22 8.40
C GLY A 311 -33.84 -9.51 8.28
N ARG A 312 -35.02 -9.58 8.92
CA ARG A 312 -35.92 -10.76 8.86
C ARG A 312 -36.68 -10.84 7.53
N ASP A 313 -37.54 -11.86 7.36
CA ASP A 313 -38.26 -12.16 6.11
C ASP A 313 -37.35 -12.24 4.87
N ASP A 314 -36.29 -13.05 4.97
CA ASP A 314 -35.28 -13.20 3.92
C ASP A 314 -34.62 -11.85 3.51
N ALA A 315 -34.46 -10.94 4.49
CA ALA A 315 -33.94 -9.59 4.31
C ALA A 315 -34.61 -8.80 3.18
N PHE A 316 -35.86 -9.14 2.84
CA PHE A 316 -36.61 -8.52 1.75
C PHE A 316 -36.67 -6.99 1.92
N PHE A 317 -36.93 -6.53 3.15
CA PHE A 317 -36.98 -5.11 3.47
C PHE A 317 -35.62 -4.42 3.24
N LEU A 318 -34.52 -4.95 3.77
CA LEU A 318 -33.18 -4.37 3.57
C LEU A 318 -32.77 -4.36 2.09
N ASN A 319 -33.07 -5.43 1.34
CA ASN A 319 -32.81 -5.48 -0.10
C ASN A 319 -33.61 -4.44 -0.87
N LEU A 320 -34.87 -4.18 -0.47
CA LEU A 320 -35.67 -3.09 -1.03
C LEU A 320 -35.00 -1.73 -0.74
N VAL A 321 -34.52 -1.51 0.49
CA VAL A 321 -33.82 -0.27 0.88
C VAL A 321 -32.59 -0.05 0.01
N ILE A 322 -31.69 -1.03 -0.04
CA ILE A 322 -30.45 -0.99 -0.81
C ILE A 322 -30.73 -0.74 -2.29
N ARG A 323 -31.69 -1.48 -2.89
CA ARG A 323 -32.06 -1.32 -4.30
C ARG A 323 -32.53 0.11 -4.62
N ILE A 324 -33.34 0.72 -3.74
CA ILE A 324 -33.84 2.08 -3.95
C ILE A 324 -32.72 3.10 -3.80
N CYS A 325 -31.86 2.96 -2.80
CA CYS A 325 -30.71 3.86 -2.59
C CYS A 325 -29.74 3.80 -3.76
N LEU A 326 -29.41 2.61 -4.27
CA LEU A 326 -28.54 2.44 -5.46
C LEU A 326 -29.15 3.04 -6.73
N ALA A 327 -30.48 3.05 -6.87
CA ALA A 327 -31.15 3.63 -8.03
C ALA A 327 -31.18 5.17 -8.03
N LYS A 328 -30.95 5.82 -6.88
CA LYS A 328 -31.01 7.28 -6.76
C LYS A 328 -29.66 7.91 -7.12
N LYS A 329 -29.70 8.90 -8.01
CA LYS A 329 -28.55 9.76 -8.32
C LYS A 329 -28.52 10.93 -7.33
N GLY A 330 -27.52 10.96 -6.45
CA GLY A 330 -27.32 12.02 -5.45
C GLY A 330 -26.95 11.42 -4.09
N GLY A 331 -25.86 11.92 -3.49
CA GLY A 331 -25.25 11.33 -2.28
C GLY A 331 -26.10 11.35 -1.00
N GLU A 332 -27.28 11.96 -1.04
CA GLU A 332 -28.23 12.09 0.09
C GLU A 332 -28.75 10.73 0.62
N SER A 333 -28.55 9.63 -0.11
CA SER A 333 -28.98 8.28 0.29
C SER A 333 -27.83 7.37 0.74
N MET A 334 -26.60 7.89 0.77
CA MET A 334 -25.42 7.08 1.07
C MET A 334 -25.34 6.62 2.53
N SER A 335 -25.72 7.48 3.49
CA SER A 335 -25.76 7.10 4.92
C SER A 335 -26.68 5.90 5.16
N GLU A 336 -27.89 5.97 4.61
CA GLU A 336 -28.85 4.87 4.71
C GLU A 336 -28.39 3.61 3.97
N LEU A 337 -27.74 3.77 2.82
CA LEU A 337 -27.18 2.65 2.07
C LEU A 337 -26.13 1.89 2.90
N TYR A 338 -25.20 2.62 3.55
CA TYR A 338 -24.22 2.01 4.43
C TYR A 338 -24.83 1.44 5.71
N GLN A 339 -25.87 2.07 6.25
CA GLN A 339 -26.67 1.48 7.33
C GLN A 339 -27.30 0.15 6.90
N GLY A 340 -27.81 0.07 5.66
CA GLY A 340 -28.32 -1.17 5.07
C GLY A 340 -27.25 -2.26 4.96
N PHE A 341 -26.04 -1.92 4.50
CA PHE A 341 -24.92 -2.87 4.44
C PHE A 341 -24.43 -3.29 5.83
N CYS A 342 -24.43 -2.40 6.81
CA CYS A 342 -24.14 -2.71 8.21
C CYS A 342 -25.15 -3.72 8.77
N CYS A 343 -26.45 -3.49 8.59
CA CYS A 343 -27.49 -4.39 9.05
C CYS A 343 -27.49 -5.75 8.33
N LEU A 344 -27.06 -5.81 7.07
CA LEU A 344 -27.13 -7.02 6.25
C LEU A 344 -25.87 -7.89 6.36
N TYR A 345 -24.69 -7.25 6.40
CA TYR A 345 -23.38 -7.92 6.33
C TYR A 345 -22.43 -7.57 7.49
N GLY A 346 -22.81 -6.66 8.37
CA GLY A 346 -21.97 -6.23 9.50
C GLY A 346 -20.87 -5.23 9.13
N LEU A 347 -20.89 -4.67 7.92
CA LEU A 347 -19.87 -3.74 7.45
C LEU A 347 -20.12 -2.30 7.94
N THR A 348 -19.20 -1.77 8.73
CA THR A 348 -19.22 -0.39 9.21
C THR A 348 -18.55 0.53 8.20
N ASN A 349 -19.34 1.37 7.51
CA ASN A 349 -18.85 2.36 6.55
C ASN A 349 -19.35 3.76 6.90
N THR A 350 -18.70 4.40 7.86
CA THR A 350 -19.09 5.73 8.34
C THR A 350 -18.58 6.81 7.38
N VAL A 351 -19.48 7.45 6.63
CA VAL A 351 -19.15 8.51 5.65
C VAL A 351 -19.28 9.92 6.22
N ASP A 352 -20.20 10.12 7.15
CA ASP A 352 -20.44 11.40 7.82
C ASP A 352 -20.33 11.21 9.34
N PRO A 353 -19.37 11.89 10.01
CA PRO A 353 -19.24 11.84 11.47
C PRO A 353 -20.52 12.28 12.21
N ASP A 354 -21.30 13.18 11.61
CA ASP A 354 -22.53 13.72 12.22
C ASP A 354 -23.72 12.74 12.10
N SER A 355 -23.59 11.68 11.30
CA SER A 355 -24.60 10.63 11.12
C SER A 355 -23.98 9.24 11.36
N PRO A 356 -23.67 8.88 12.62
CA PRO A 356 -23.07 7.60 12.94
C PRO A 356 -24.01 6.43 12.60
N LEU A 357 -23.41 5.30 12.22
CA LEU A 357 -24.16 4.06 12.01
C LEU A 357 -24.76 3.58 13.33
N LEU A 358 -26.02 3.15 13.27
CA LEU A 358 -26.76 2.63 14.41
C LEU A 358 -26.59 1.12 14.50
N GLU A 359 -26.36 0.60 15.70
CA GLU A 359 -26.24 -0.83 15.94
C GLU A 359 -27.63 -1.47 16.07
N HIS A 360 -28.15 -2.04 14.97
CA HIS A 360 -29.47 -2.65 14.94
C HIS A 360 -29.49 -4.12 15.39
N ASN A 361 -28.34 -4.77 15.63
CA ASN A 361 -28.25 -6.20 15.99
C ASN A 361 -29.07 -7.12 15.07
N SER A 362 -29.01 -6.86 13.77
CA SER A 362 -29.75 -7.61 12.75
C SER A 362 -29.11 -8.98 12.49
N ASP A 363 -29.91 -9.95 12.02
CA ASP A 363 -29.40 -11.25 11.59
C ASP A 363 -28.55 -11.07 10.32
N LEU A 364 -27.24 -11.28 10.48
CA LEU A 364 -26.26 -11.10 9.40
C LEU A 364 -26.37 -12.22 8.37
N ARG A 365 -26.09 -11.88 7.10
CA ARG A 365 -25.94 -12.85 6.01
C ARG A 365 -24.49 -13.15 5.73
N ASP A 366 -24.29 -14.31 5.11
CA ASP A 366 -23.00 -14.67 4.55
C ASP A 366 -22.56 -13.63 3.52
N PHE A 367 -21.34 -13.13 3.69
CA PHE A 367 -20.73 -12.18 2.79
C PHE A 367 -20.02 -12.93 1.65
N ASP A 368 -20.76 -13.15 0.56
CA ASP A 368 -20.29 -13.83 -0.65
C ASP A 368 -19.70 -12.86 -1.70
N GLU A 369 -19.17 -13.39 -2.81
CA GLU A 369 -18.57 -12.57 -3.88
C GLU A 369 -19.58 -11.58 -4.50
N LYS A 370 -20.87 -11.98 -4.59
CA LYS A 370 -21.94 -11.12 -5.12
C LYS A 370 -22.25 -9.97 -4.17
N ALA A 371 -22.32 -10.23 -2.87
CA ALA A 371 -22.49 -9.24 -1.83
C ALA A 371 -21.31 -8.26 -1.82
N ALA A 372 -20.08 -8.79 -1.85
CA ALA A 372 -18.86 -7.99 -1.91
C ALA A 372 -18.84 -7.07 -3.15
N ALA A 373 -19.24 -7.58 -4.31
CA ALA A 373 -19.36 -6.76 -5.52
C ALA A 373 -20.43 -5.66 -5.42
N ALA A 374 -21.58 -5.97 -4.84
CA ALA A 374 -22.68 -5.01 -4.66
C ALA A 374 -22.31 -3.87 -3.68
N VAL A 375 -21.57 -4.18 -2.62
CA VAL A 375 -21.07 -3.19 -1.65
C VAL A 375 -19.95 -2.34 -2.25
N PHE A 376 -19.03 -2.96 -3.00
CA PHE A 376 -17.88 -2.27 -3.55
C PHE A 376 -18.24 -1.24 -4.63
N ALA A 377 -19.28 -1.48 -5.44
CA ALA A 377 -19.69 -0.56 -6.50
C ALA A 377 -19.94 0.89 -6.04
N PRO A 378 -20.77 1.18 -5.02
CA PRO A 378 -20.94 2.54 -4.48
C PRO A 378 -19.71 3.01 -3.68
N LEU A 379 -19.05 2.11 -2.95
CA LEU A 379 -17.90 2.44 -2.10
C LEU A 379 -16.69 2.90 -2.94
N SER A 380 -16.38 2.19 -4.01
CA SER A 380 -15.27 2.49 -4.93
C SER A 380 -15.39 3.88 -5.54
N LYS A 381 -16.60 4.29 -5.92
CA LYS A 381 -16.85 5.65 -6.43
C LYS A 381 -16.56 6.71 -5.37
N PHE A 382 -17.08 6.52 -4.16
CA PHE A 382 -16.80 7.41 -3.04
C PHE A 382 -15.29 7.53 -2.77
N VAL A 383 -14.60 6.40 -2.63
CA VAL A 383 -13.16 6.37 -2.33
C VAL A 383 -12.35 7.02 -3.46
N LYS A 384 -12.66 6.73 -4.73
CA LYS A 384 -12.00 7.37 -5.88
C LYS A 384 -12.18 8.88 -5.89
N ASP A 385 -13.40 9.38 -5.63
CA ASP A 385 -13.67 10.82 -5.56
C ASP A 385 -12.84 11.48 -4.43
N LYS A 386 -12.71 10.81 -3.28
CA LYS A 386 -11.88 11.29 -2.16
C LYS A 386 -10.38 11.24 -2.44
N LEU A 387 -9.91 10.20 -3.13
CA LEU A 387 -8.53 10.08 -3.58
C LEU A 387 -8.19 11.17 -4.62
N ALA A 388 -9.09 11.44 -5.56
CA ALA A 388 -8.91 12.49 -6.58
C ALA A 388 -8.88 13.90 -5.96
N THR A 389 -9.74 14.17 -4.98
CA THR A 389 -9.78 15.44 -4.24
C THR A 389 -8.74 15.56 -3.14
N GLN A 390 -7.87 14.56 -2.97
CA GLN A 390 -6.85 14.46 -1.91
C GLN A 390 -7.39 14.60 -0.46
N ASN A 391 -8.69 14.34 -0.26
CA ASN A 391 -9.33 14.42 1.06
C ASN A 391 -9.21 13.08 1.81
N TYR A 392 -7.98 12.69 2.14
CA TYR A 392 -7.68 11.38 2.74
C TYR A 392 -8.31 11.17 4.12
N LYS A 393 -8.57 12.25 4.87
CA LYS A 393 -9.20 12.18 6.21
C LYS A 393 -10.62 11.62 6.16
N SER A 394 -11.32 11.78 5.04
CA SER A 394 -12.65 11.22 4.84
C SER A 394 -12.68 9.70 4.59
N ILE A 395 -11.50 9.08 4.38
CA ILE A 395 -11.36 7.63 4.31
C ILE A 395 -11.00 7.15 5.72
N THR A 396 -12.04 6.85 6.49
CA THR A 396 -11.98 6.37 7.89
C THR A 396 -11.39 4.97 7.98
N SER A 397 -11.01 4.52 9.19
CA SER A 397 -10.56 3.15 9.46
C SER A 397 -11.57 2.12 8.98
N ASP A 398 -12.84 2.33 9.29
CA ASP A 398 -13.91 1.38 9.03
C ASP A 398 -14.11 1.14 7.53
N ILE A 399 -13.89 2.18 6.71
CA ILE A 399 -13.89 2.08 5.24
C ILE A 399 -12.71 1.24 4.75
N ARG A 400 -11.53 1.35 5.37
CA ARG A 400 -10.37 0.51 5.03
C ARG A 400 -10.62 -0.94 5.41
N ASP A 401 -11.14 -1.18 6.61
CA ASP A 401 -11.49 -2.52 7.08
C ASP A 401 -12.54 -3.18 6.18
N SER A 402 -13.52 -2.40 5.69
CA SER A 402 -14.49 -2.87 4.70
C SER A 402 -13.85 -3.21 3.35
N ILE A 403 -12.89 -2.42 2.88
CA ILE A 403 -12.13 -2.72 1.66
C ILE A 403 -11.31 -3.99 1.84
N ASP A 404 -10.68 -4.18 3.00
CA ASP A 404 -9.90 -5.39 3.31
C ASP A 404 -10.80 -6.63 3.37
N THR A 405 -11.99 -6.52 3.99
CA THR A 405 -12.99 -7.61 4.01
C THR A 405 -13.49 -7.98 2.61
N ILE A 406 -13.69 -7.00 1.72
CA ILE A 406 -14.01 -7.24 0.30
C ILE A 406 -12.82 -7.89 -0.40
N SER A 407 -11.61 -7.44 -0.07
CA SER A 407 -10.38 -7.95 -0.66
C SER A 407 -10.10 -9.40 -0.29
N GLU A 408 -10.55 -9.90 0.87
CA GLU A 408 -10.45 -11.32 1.21
C GLU A 408 -11.21 -12.21 0.20
N LYS A 409 -12.30 -11.69 -0.38
CA LYS A 409 -13.07 -12.39 -1.43
C LYS A 409 -12.45 -12.24 -2.82
N PHE A 410 -11.68 -11.17 -3.04
CA PHE A 410 -11.05 -10.84 -4.32
C PHE A 410 -9.54 -10.61 -4.15
N SER A 411 -8.85 -11.58 -3.51
CA SER A 411 -7.47 -11.41 -3.06
C SER A 411 -6.45 -11.38 -4.20
N GLU A 412 -6.65 -12.22 -5.21
CA GLU A 412 -5.77 -12.34 -6.36
C GLU A 412 -6.53 -12.12 -7.67
N PRO A 413 -5.86 -11.60 -8.72
CA PRO A 413 -6.40 -11.63 -10.06
C PRO A 413 -6.79 -13.06 -10.47
N PRO A 414 -7.83 -13.24 -11.28
CA PRO A 414 -8.27 -14.56 -11.73
C PRO A 414 -7.30 -15.16 -12.76
N PHE A 415 -6.13 -15.61 -12.31
CA PHE A 415 -5.03 -16.14 -13.14
C PHE A 415 -5.40 -17.40 -13.93
N LYS A 416 -6.50 -18.07 -13.57
CA LYS A 416 -7.07 -19.17 -14.38
C LYS A 416 -7.53 -18.69 -15.76
N ASN A 417 -7.87 -17.40 -15.90
CA ASN A 417 -8.19 -16.81 -17.19
C ASN A 417 -6.92 -16.61 -18.02
N TYR A 418 -6.93 -17.09 -19.27
CA TYR A 418 -5.76 -17.04 -20.15
C TYR A 418 -5.28 -15.61 -20.46
N GLU A 419 -6.20 -14.63 -20.55
CA GLU A 419 -5.91 -13.23 -20.86
C GLU A 419 -5.12 -12.59 -19.73
N VAL A 420 -5.54 -12.86 -18.48
CA VAL A 420 -4.87 -12.39 -17.27
C VAL A 420 -3.50 -13.07 -17.11
N SER A 421 -3.42 -14.39 -17.31
CA SER A 421 -2.15 -15.12 -17.25
C SER A 421 -1.16 -14.70 -18.34
N LEU A 422 -1.65 -14.40 -19.55
CA LEU A 422 -0.83 -13.88 -20.64
C LEU A 422 -0.28 -12.51 -20.28
N ASN A 423 -1.12 -11.59 -19.82
CA ASN A 423 -0.71 -10.26 -19.38
C ASN A 423 0.35 -10.34 -18.27
N ARG A 424 0.15 -11.20 -17.27
CA ARG A 424 1.15 -11.44 -16.21
C ARG A 424 2.49 -11.86 -16.79
N SER A 425 2.52 -12.89 -17.64
CA SER A 425 3.78 -13.34 -18.22
C SER A 425 4.46 -12.27 -19.08
N LEU A 426 3.71 -11.44 -19.79
CA LEU A 426 4.27 -10.38 -20.63
C LEU A 426 4.84 -9.23 -19.78
N ILE A 427 4.07 -8.77 -18.80
CA ILE A 427 4.43 -7.67 -17.91
C ILE A 427 5.64 -8.06 -17.06
N ASP A 428 5.64 -9.23 -16.43
CA ASP A 428 6.73 -9.66 -15.55
C ASP A 428 8.05 -9.78 -16.33
N LYS A 429 8.01 -10.33 -17.55
CA LYS A 429 9.20 -10.44 -18.43
C LYS A 429 9.69 -9.07 -18.90
N PHE A 430 8.78 -8.16 -19.21
CA PHE A 430 9.12 -6.80 -19.64
C PHE A 430 9.82 -6.04 -18.52
N LEU A 431 9.27 -6.08 -17.31
CA LEU A 431 9.71 -5.31 -16.15
C LEU A 431 11.14 -5.64 -15.68
N VAL A 432 11.61 -6.86 -15.88
CA VAL A 432 12.98 -7.30 -15.49
C VAL A 432 13.98 -7.28 -16.64
N SER A 433 13.54 -6.89 -17.84
CA SER A 433 14.38 -6.95 -19.02
C SER A 433 15.54 -5.93 -18.95
N GLY A 434 16.75 -6.31 -19.38
CA GLY A 434 17.91 -5.40 -19.34
C GLY A 434 17.87 -4.36 -20.46
N ILE A 435 18.37 -3.14 -20.22
CA ILE A 435 18.26 -2.02 -21.18
C ILE A 435 19.29 -2.18 -22.31
N HIS A 436 18.86 -2.76 -23.43
CA HIS A 436 19.71 -3.01 -24.61
C HIS A 436 18.96 -2.73 -25.93
N GLY A 437 19.73 -2.46 -27.00
CA GLY A 437 19.34 -1.87 -28.29
C GLY A 437 18.23 -2.49 -29.16
N LYS A 438 17.38 -3.37 -28.63
CA LYS A 438 16.21 -3.93 -29.34
C LYS A 438 14.88 -3.74 -28.57
N GLN A 439 14.88 -3.00 -27.47
CA GLN A 439 13.68 -2.73 -26.68
C GLN A 439 12.90 -1.54 -27.21
N THR A 440 12.18 -1.77 -28.31
CA THR A 440 11.24 -0.80 -28.89
C THR A 440 9.88 -1.44 -29.13
N ARG A 441 9.35 -2.17 -28.13
CA ARG A 441 7.96 -2.59 -28.16
C ARG A 441 7.30 -2.31 -26.82
N SER A 442 6.42 -1.31 -26.82
CA SER A 442 5.36 -1.16 -25.82
C SER A 442 4.66 -2.51 -25.64
N ILE A 443 4.39 -2.89 -24.38
CA ILE A 443 3.55 -4.07 -24.10
C ILE A 443 2.15 -3.86 -24.72
N GLY A 444 1.73 -2.61 -24.94
CA GLY A 444 0.43 -2.25 -25.52
C GLY A 444 0.14 -2.85 -26.91
N ILE A 445 1.16 -3.33 -27.63
CA ILE A 445 0.98 -4.02 -28.91
C ILE A 445 0.46 -5.46 -28.72
N VAL A 446 0.81 -6.11 -27.60
CA VAL A 446 0.57 -7.56 -27.38
C VAL A 446 -0.40 -7.81 -26.21
N ALA A 447 -0.47 -6.89 -25.24
CA ALA A 447 -1.35 -7.01 -24.09
C ALA A 447 -2.82 -6.94 -24.49
N VAL A 448 -3.66 -7.64 -23.73
CA VAL A 448 -5.11 -7.75 -24.00
C VAL A 448 -5.92 -7.24 -22.81
N ILE A 449 -7.11 -6.70 -23.08
CA ILE A 449 -8.07 -6.40 -22.01
C ILE A 449 -8.86 -7.69 -21.71
N PRO A 450 -8.86 -8.20 -20.46
CA PRO A 450 -9.58 -9.42 -20.09
C PRO A 450 -11.11 -9.24 -20.10
N HIS A 451 -11.74 -9.27 -21.28
CA HIS A 451 -13.18 -9.03 -21.43
C HIS A 451 -14.08 -10.17 -20.91
N LYS A 452 -13.51 -11.37 -20.68
CA LYS A 452 -14.25 -12.57 -20.24
C LYS A 452 -14.12 -12.84 -18.74
N VAL A 453 -13.80 -11.83 -17.94
CA VAL A 453 -13.64 -11.96 -16.49
C VAL A 453 -14.89 -11.47 -15.78
N GLU A 454 -15.48 -12.34 -14.96
CA GLU A 454 -16.56 -11.95 -14.04
C GLU A 454 -16.03 -10.92 -13.02
N TYR A 455 -16.81 -9.89 -12.72
CA TYR A 455 -16.40 -8.79 -11.85
C TYR A 455 -15.16 -8.01 -12.31
N TYR A 456 -14.89 -7.96 -13.63
CA TYR A 456 -13.73 -7.26 -14.19
C TYR A 456 -13.51 -5.83 -13.64
N ASP A 457 -14.56 -5.00 -13.62
CA ASP A 457 -14.46 -3.62 -13.14
C ASP A 457 -14.10 -3.54 -11.65
N LEU A 458 -14.58 -4.50 -10.84
CA LEU A 458 -14.23 -4.59 -9.43
C LEU A 458 -12.75 -4.92 -9.25
N TYR A 459 -12.25 -5.97 -9.91
CA TYR A 459 -10.84 -6.37 -9.83
C TYR A 459 -9.92 -5.22 -10.24
N LYS A 460 -10.24 -4.54 -11.34
CA LYS A 460 -9.49 -3.37 -11.78
C LYS A 460 -9.47 -2.29 -10.67
N ASP A 461 -10.62 -1.97 -10.10
CA ASP A 461 -10.71 -0.83 -9.19
C ASP A 461 -10.17 -1.13 -7.79
N ILE A 462 -10.37 -2.34 -7.26
CA ILE A 462 -9.95 -2.72 -5.89
C ILE A 462 -8.42 -2.69 -5.74
N PHE A 463 -7.70 -3.31 -6.68
CA PHE A 463 -6.25 -3.34 -6.67
C PHE A 463 -5.64 -1.93 -6.79
N PHE A 464 -6.23 -1.07 -7.62
CA PHE A 464 -5.78 0.32 -7.73
C PHE A 464 -6.01 1.11 -6.44
N ILE A 465 -7.17 0.94 -5.80
CA ILE A 465 -7.51 1.62 -4.54
C ILE A 465 -6.59 1.14 -3.41
N ARG A 466 -6.39 -0.17 -3.25
CA ARG A 466 -5.51 -0.74 -2.21
C ARG A 466 -4.06 -0.28 -2.37
N GLY A 467 -3.54 -0.24 -3.59
CA GLY A 467 -2.21 0.32 -3.88
C GLY A 467 -2.11 1.80 -3.49
N LYS A 468 -3.13 2.61 -3.82
CA LYS A 468 -3.19 4.02 -3.41
C LYS A 468 -3.26 4.22 -1.90
N LEU A 469 -4.08 3.43 -1.19
CA LEU A 469 -4.21 3.50 0.26
C LEU A 469 -2.90 3.13 0.97
N SER A 470 -2.19 2.10 0.48
CA SER A 470 -0.88 1.70 0.98
C SER A 470 0.16 2.81 0.81
N CYS A 471 0.16 3.50 -0.33
CA CYS A 471 0.99 4.70 -0.55
C CYS A 471 0.67 5.85 0.42
N ILE A 472 -0.60 6.03 0.80
CA ILE A 472 -1.03 7.07 1.77
C ILE A 472 -0.60 6.69 3.19
N GLN A 473 -0.72 5.41 3.55
CA GLN A 473 -0.30 4.90 4.86
C GLN A 473 1.18 5.18 5.10
N ARG A 474 2.04 4.98 4.09
CA ARG A 474 3.46 5.36 4.18
C ARG A 474 3.64 6.83 4.54
N ARG A 475 2.94 7.74 3.87
CA ARG A 475 3.06 9.20 4.11
C ARG A 475 2.74 9.59 5.55
N ALA A 476 1.80 8.89 6.19
CA ALA A 476 1.43 9.13 7.58
C ALA A 476 2.51 8.67 8.59
N VAL A 477 3.43 7.79 8.19
CA VAL A 477 4.52 7.23 9.03
C VAL A 477 5.84 8.00 8.84
N VAL A 478 5.90 8.97 7.92
CA VAL A 478 7.11 9.74 7.60
C VAL A 478 7.55 10.55 8.83
N GLY A 479 8.66 10.15 9.43
CA GLY A 479 9.26 10.74 10.63
C GLY A 479 10.08 9.73 11.44
N VAL A 480 9.74 8.44 11.34
CA VAL A 480 10.52 7.35 11.95
C VAL A 480 10.95 6.39 10.85
N LYS A 481 12.26 6.31 10.56
CA LYS A 481 12.84 5.28 9.68
C LYS A 481 12.61 3.92 10.33
N THR A 482 11.47 3.29 10.04
CA THR A 482 11.11 1.96 10.54
C THR A 482 11.02 0.97 9.39
N LYS A 483 11.34 -0.30 9.66
CA LYS A 483 11.20 -1.40 8.70
C LYS A 483 9.77 -1.52 8.14
N LYS A 484 8.75 -1.10 8.90
CA LYS A 484 7.33 -1.08 8.49
C LYS A 484 7.02 -0.16 7.30
N SER A 485 7.88 0.81 6.99
CA SER A 485 7.71 1.69 5.82
C SER A 485 7.89 0.94 4.50
N PHE A 486 8.76 -0.07 4.46
CA PHE A 486 9.06 -0.87 3.27
C PHE A 486 7.88 -1.76 2.86
N GLU A 487 7.31 -2.46 3.84
CA GLU A 487 6.20 -3.40 3.63
C GLU A 487 5.02 -2.72 2.95
N SER A 488 4.69 -1.49 3.34
CA SER A 488 3.62 -0.71 2.69
C SER A 488 3.88 -0.40 1.20
N LEU A 489 5.15 -0.24 0.79
CA LEU A 489 5.51 -0.03 -0.60
C LEU A 489 5.55 -1.33 -1.40
N GLU A 490 6.00 -2.41 -0.79
CA GLU A 490 6.00 -3.73 -1.40
C GLU A 490 4.56 -4.16 -1.70
N ILE A 491 3.66 -4.03 -0.72
CA ILE A 491 2.21 -4.22 -0.89
C ILE A 491 1.68 -3.29 -2.00
N ALA A 492 1.99 -2.00 -1.95
CA ALA A 492 1.53 -1.07 -3.00
C ALA A 492 2.00 -1.51 -4.40
N SER A 493 3.23 -2.02 -4.53
CA SER A 493 3.79 -2.46 -5.81
C SER A 493 3.07 -3.71 -6.35
N GLU A 494 2.75 -4.67 -5.48
CA GLU A 494 2.02 -5.89 -5.84
C GLU A 494 0.58 -5.56 -6.26
N GLU A 495 -0.10 -4.69 -5.51
CA GLU A 495 -1.45 -4.23 -5.82
C GLU A 495 -1.51 -3.49 -7.17
N PHE A 496 -0.53 -2.63 -7.47
CA PHE A 496 -0.49 -2.00 -8.79
C PHE A 496 -0.17 -3.00 -9.91
N LEU A 497 0.68 -4.01 -9.68
CA LEU A 497 0.89 -5.08 -10.66
C LEU A 497 -0.40 -5.89 -10.91
N HIS A 498 -1.14 -6.24 -9.86
CA HIS A 498 -2.45 -6.89 -9.99
C HIS A 498 -3.42 -6.05 -10.82
N ASN A 499 -3.44 -4.73 -10.61
CA ASN A 499 -4.20 -3.82 -11.47
C ASN A 499 -3.73 -3.88 -12.92
N LEU A 500 -2.42 -3.91 -13.17
CA LEU A 500 -1.85 -3.93 -14.53
C LEU A 500 -2.10 -5.24 -15.27
N TYR A 501 -2.13 -6.38 -14.58
CA TYR A 501 -2.53 -7.66 -15.18
C TYR A 501 -3.97 -7.64 -15.67
N MET A 502 -4.84 -6.92 -14.96
CA MET A 502 -6.24 -6.70 -15.32
C MET A 502 -6.40 -5.59 -16.37
N ASN A 503 -5.66 -4.50 -16.25
CA ASN A 503 -5.77 -3.32 -17.10
C ASN A 503 -4.38 -2.80 -17.54
N PRO A 504 -3.75 -3.45 -18.54
CA PRO A 504 -2.42 -3.09 -19.02
C PRO A 504 -2.32 -1.69 -19.64
N PHE A 505 -3.45 -1.05 -19.94
CA PHE A 505 -3.51 0.28 -20.57
C PHE A 505 -3.73 1.41 -19.55
N SER A 506 -3.65 1.11 -18.24
CA SER A 506 -3.79 2.07 -17.15
C SER A 506 -2.53 2.94 -16.98
N VAL A 507 -2.54 4.14 -17.57
CA VAL A 507 -1.43 5.11 -17.42
C VAL A 507 -1.14 5.40 -15.94
N ASN A 508 -2.17 5.59 -15.13
CA ASN A 508 -2.02 5.90 -13.71
C ASN A 508 -1.39 4.76 -12.92
N ALA A 509 -1.74 3.50 -13.21
CA ALA A 509 -1.18 2.36 -12.47
C ALA A 509 0.29 2.13 -12.84
N TRP A 510 0.65 2.24 -14.12
CA TRP A 510 2.05 2.19 -14.56
C TRP A 510 2.88 3.29 -13.90
N LEU A 511 2.33 4.51 -13.87
CA LEU A 511 3.03 5.65 -13.30
C LEU A 511 3.27 5.50 -11.80
N LEU A 512 2.25 5.10 -11.04
CA LEU A 512 2.38 4.89 -9.60
C LEU A 512 3.28 3.70 -9.28
N SER A 513 3.23 2.64 -10.09
CA SER A 513 4.19 1.53 -9.98
C SER A 513 5.61 2.03 -10.18
N ALA A 514 5.84 2.91 -11.15
CA ALA A 514 7.15 3.51 -11.39
C ALA A 514 7.65 4.29 -10.17
N ASP A 515 6.81 5.16 -9.60
CA ASP A 515 7.14 5.96 -8.41
C ASP A 515 7.38 5.09 -7.16
N VAL A 516 6.61 4.01 -6.99
CA VAL A 516 6.76 3.05 -5.88
C VAL A 516 8.07 2.27 -6.01
N TYR A 517 8.40 1.74 -7.19
CA TYR A 517 9.67 1.05 -7.41
C TYR A 517 10.88 1.98 -7.29
N CYS A 518 10.76 3.22 -7.79
CA CYS A 518 11.78 4.25 -7.59
C CYS A 518 12.00 4.52 -6.09
N SER A 519 10.91 4.68 -5.34
CA SER A 519 10.96 4.85 -3.88
C SER A 519 11.61 3.66 -3.16
N LEU A 520 11.21 2.43 -3.50
CA LEU A 520 11.80 1.21 -2.93
C LEU A 520 13.32 1.20 -3.14
N SER A 521 13.78 1.48 -4.36
CA SER A 521 15.22 1.55 -4.67
C SER A 521 15.94 2.62 -3.83
N TYR A 522 15.31 3.77 -3.59
CA TYR A 522 15.90 4.86 -2.79
C TYR A 522 15.95 4.56 -1.30
N GLU A 523 14.99 3.80 -0.77
CA GLU A 523 15.02 3.35 0.61
C GLU A 523 16.23 2.44 0.84
N TYR A 524 16.45 1.41 0.01
CA TYR A 524 17.64 0.54 0.10
C TYR A 524 18.97 1.29 -0.07
N LEU A 525 18.98 2.40 -0.83
CA LEU A 525 20.15 3.28 -0.98
C LEU A 525 20.43 4.19 0.23
N SER A 526 19.52 4.28 1.20
CA SER A 526 19.56 5.30 2.26
C SER A 526 20.03 4.82 3.64
N TRP A 527 20.16 3.51 3.88
CA TRP A 527 20.39 2.95 5.22
C TRP A 527 21.85 2.93 5.66
N ASN A 528 22.68 2.07 5.06
CA ASN A 528 24.12 1.98 5.31
C ASN A 528 24.85 1.45 4.06
N ALA A 529 26.17 1.58 4.02
CA ALA A 529 26.99 1.22 2.86
C ALA A 529 27.00 -0.30 2.58
N ASN A 530 27.00 -1.13 3.63
CA ASN A 530 26.97 -2.59 3.51
C ASN A 530 25.66 -3.09 2.90
N ASP A 531 24.52 -2.53 3.31
CA ASP A 531 23.20 -2.90 2.80
C ASP A 531 23.06 -2.61 1.30
N ILE A 532 23.69 -1.53 0.82
CA ILE A 532 23.72 -1.20 -0.61
C ILE A 532 24.41 -2.31 -1.41
N ILE A 533 25.52 -2.82 -0.91
CA ILE A 533 26.30 -3.87 -1.58
C ILE A 533 25.57 -5.21 -1.49
N ALA A 534 25.09 -5.56 -0.30
CA ALA A 534 24.34 -6.80 -0.07
C ALA A 534 23.07 -6.89 -0.95
N ASN A 535 22.38 -5.77 -1.17
CA ASN A 535 21.12 -5.71 -1.92
C ASN A 535 21.26 -5.12 -3.32
N ILE A 536 22.48 -5.06 -3.90
CA ILE A 536 22.73 -4.36 -5.16
C ILE A 536 21.89 -4.92 -6.33
N GLN A 537 21.65 -6.24 -6.36
CA GLN A 537 20.82 -6.88 -7.38
C GLN A 537 19.33 -6.57 -7.20
N LEU A 538 18.85 -6.50 -5.96
CA LEU A 538 17.46 -6.11 -5.67
C LEU A 538 17.22 -4.65 -6.05
N ILE A 539 18.17 -3.76 -5.75
CA ILE A 539 18.11 -2.35 -6.18
C ILE A 539 18.07 -2.25 -7.70
N ARG A 540 18.91 -3.04 -8.40
CA ARG A 540 18.91 -3.14 -9.87
C ARG A 540 17.54 -3.54 -10.40
N GLU A 541 16.92 -4.56 -9.84
CA GLU A 541 15.58 -5.00 -10.25
C GLU A 541 14.53 -3.92 -10.07
N TYR A 542 14.48 -3.25 -8.92
CA TYR A 542 13.53 -2.15 -8.71
C TYR A 542 13.75 -0.98 -9.66
N GLN A 543 15.00 -0.63 -9.95
CA GLN A 543 15.29 0.43 -10.93
C GLN A 543 14.89 0.04 -12.35
N LEU A 544 15.11 -1.21 -12.77
CA LEU A 544 14.64 -1.72 -14.06
C LEU A 544 13.11 -1.69 -14.15
N LYS A 545 12.41 -2.19 -13.12
CA LYS A 545 10.95 -2.16 -13.04
C LYS A 545 10.44 -0.72 -13.16
N SER A 546 11.03 0.21 -12.42
CA SER A 546 10.67 1.63 -12.47
C SER A 546 10.90 2.24 -13.85
N PHE A 547 12.05 1.98 -14.47
CA PHE A 547 12.41 2.49 -15.80
C PHE A 547 11.41 2.03 -16.86
N HIS A 548 11.11 0.73 -16.89
CA HIS A 548 10.18 0.13 -17.84
C HIS A 548 8.74 0.61 -17.63
N CYS A 549 8.31 0.80 -16.38
CA CYS A 549 7.01 1.42 -16.09
C CYS A 549 6.93 2.84 -16.67
N TYR A 550 7.96 3.67 -16.51
CA TYR A 550 7.99 5.01 -17.12
C TYR A 550 7.98 4.95 -18.65
N GLU A 551 8.83 4.12 -19.29
CA GLU A 551 8.83 3.95 -20.75
C GLU A 551 7.44 3.50 -21.27
N GLN A 552 6.77 2.60 -20.55
CA GLN A 552 5.42 2.16 -20.91
C GLN A 552 4.39 3.29 -20.80
N VAL A 553 4.49 4.15 -19.77
CA VAL A 553 3.68 5.38 -19.69
C VAL A 553 3.90 6.26 -20.91
N LEU A 554 5.16 6.49 -21.30
CA LEU A 554 5.47 7.32 -22.46
C LEU A 554 4.91 6.75 -23.76
N CYS A 555 4.98 5.43 -23.94
CA CYS A 555 4.38 4.75 -25.08
C CYS A 555 2.86 4.95 -25.10
N LEU A 556 2.17 4.68 -23.98
CA LEU A 556 0.71 4.82 -23.89
C LEU A 556 0.24 6.27 -24.11
N LEU A 557 1.03 7.27 -23.69
CA LEU A 557 0.74 8.68 -23.94
C LEU A 557 0.93 9.06 -25.41
N LYS A 558 1.96 8.52 -26.08
CA LYS A 558 2.19 8.74 -27.52
C LYS A 558 1.08 8.09 -28.36
N ASP A 559 0.70 6.85 -28.06
CA ASP A 559 -0.35 6.11 -28.78
C ASP A 559 -1.73 6.78 -28.67
N ARG A 560 -2.00 7.47 -27.56
CA ARG A 560 -3.27 8.20 -27.33
C ARG A 560 -3.36 9.56 -28.05
N GLN A 561 -2.40 9.92 -28.89
CA GLN A 561 -2.32 11.23 -29.57
C GLN A 561 -2.47 12.40 -28.59
N PHE A 562 -1.59 12.54 -27.60
CA PHE A 562 -1.28 13.87 -27.11
C PHE A 562 -0.49 14.60 -28.22
N THR A 563 -1.21 15.24 -29.12
CA THR A 563 -0.63 16.30 -29.95
C THR A 563 -0.18 17.41 -29.01
N VAL A 564 1.11 17.40 -28.66
CA VAL A 564 1.78 18.64 -28.24
C VAL A 564 1.81 19.52 -29.50
N PHE A 565 0.73 20.25 -29.73
CA PHE A 565 0.77 21.35 -30.68
C PHE A 565 1.73 22.41 -30.13
N ASN A 566 2.50 23.01 -31.03
CA ASN A 566 3.50 24.03 -30.70
C ASN A 566 2.93 25.34 -30.15
N ASP A 567 1.61 25.48 -29.93
CA ASP A 567 0.98 26.78 -29.69
C ASP A 567 0.10 26.86 -28.43
N GLY A 568 0.64 26.45 -27.27
CA GLY A 568 0.24 27.01 -25.97
C GLY A 568 -1.22 26.88 -25.50
N GLN A 569 -2.09 26.11 -26.15
CA GLN A 569 -3.46 25.86 -25.68
C GLN A 569 -3.68 24.36 -25.44
N ILE A 570 -3.70 23.99 -24.16
CA ILE A 570 -4.08 22.65 -23.70
C ILE A 570 -5.60 22.69 -23.45
N GLU A 571 -6.37 22.04 -24.31
CA GLU A 571 -7.81 21.84 -24.07
C GLU A 571 -8.02 20.92 -22.85
N SER A 572 -9.04 21.30 -22.09
CA SER A 572 -9.38 20.83 -20.76
C SER A 572 -9.73 19.34 -20.69
N ASN A 573 -8.85 18.56 -20.06
CA ASN A 573 -9.18 17.57 -19.02
C ASN A 573 -7.89 17.26 -18.23
N LEU A 574 -7.48 18.24 -17.42
CA LEU A 574 -6.37 18.18 -16.48
C LEU A 574 -6.68 17.15 -15.38
N THR A 575 -5.92 16.06 -15.37
CA THR A 575 -5.66 15.14 -14.23
C THR A 575 -4.56 14.13 -14.64
N VAL A 576 -4.50 13.73 -15.92
CA VAL A 576 -3.41 12.88 -16.45
C VAL A 576 -2.20 13.72 -16.89
N ALA A 577 -2.44 14.91 -17.45
CA ALA A 577 -1.37 15.81 -17.91
C ALA A 577 -0.49 16.33 -16.76
N GLU A 578 -1.08 16.75 -15.64
CA GLU A 578 -0.36 17.27 -14.46
C GLU A 578 0.50 16.17 -13.78
N HIS A 579 -0.05 14.95 -13.66
CA HIS A 579 0.70 13.80 -13.15
C HIS A 579 1.82 13.40 -14.11
N SER A 580 1.59 13.37 -15.42
CA SER A 580 2.65 13.10 -16.41
C SER A 580 3.75 14.18 -16.39
N LEU A 581 3.40 15.42 -16.08
CA LEU A 581 4.31 16.56 -15.95
C LEU A 581 5.33 16.38 -14.81
N PHE A 582 4.83 16.09 -13.60
CA PHE A 582 5.68 15.82 -12.42
C PHE A 582 6.54 14.56 -12.61
N SER A 583 6.05 13.61 -13.41
CA SER A 583 6.69 12.32 -13.63
C SER A 583 7.92 12.39 -14.53
N TRP A 584 8.00 13.37 -15.43
CA TRP A 584 9.20 13.58 -16.24
C TRP A 584 10.42 13.91 -15.37
N GLY A 585 10.23 14.73 -14.33
CA GLY A 585 11.28 15.01 -13.36
C GLY A 585 11.75 13.73 -12.64
N ASN A 586 10.80 12.96 -12.10
CA ASN A 586 11.10 11.70 -11.41
C ASN A 586 11.81 10.69 -12.32
N PHE A 587 11.37 10.57 -13.59
CA PHE A 587 11.99 9.68 -14.56
C PHE A 587 13.43 10.11 -14.88
N GLY A 588 13.66 11.41 -15.12
CA GLY A 588 15.00 11.95 -15.30
C GLY A 588 15.91 11.67 -14.10
N PHE A 589 15.39 11.84 -12.88
CA PHE A 589 16.13 11.54 -11.66
C PHE A 589 16.44 10.05 -11.50
N LEU A 590 15.51 9.16 -11.87
CA LEU A 590 15.76 7.73 -11.92
C LEU A 590 16.90 7.41 -12.89
N CYS A 591 16.83 7.88 -14.15
CA CYS A 591 17.87 7.67 -15.15
C CYS A 591 19.25 8.13 -14.64
N TYR A 592 19.32 9.32 -14.05
CA TYR A 592 20.55 9.81 -13.42
C TYR A 592 21.03 8.89 -12.30
N SER A 593 20.13 8.40 -11.43
CA SER A 593 20.47 7.51 -10.32
C SER A 593 21.00 6.15 -10.78
N MET A 594 20.51 5.64 -11.91
CA MET A 594 20.98 4.39 -12.52
C MET A 594 22.38 4.54 -13.12
N ILE A 595 22.70 5.73 -13.66
CA ILE A 595 24.00 6.01 -14.26
C ILE A 595 25.06 6.29 -13.19
N ALA A 596 24.71 7.05 -12.16
CA ALA A 596 25.65 7.54 -11.15
C ALA A 596 26.09 6.45 -10.15
N SER A 597 27.33 6.55 -9.66
CA SER A 597 27.81 5.78 -8.50
C SER A 597 26.90 6.02 -7.27
N PRO A 598 26.58 5.02 -6.42
CA PRO A 598 27.19 3.69 -6.30
C PRO A 598 26.72 2.64 -7.33
N ILE A 599 25.61 2.88 -8.04
CA ILE A 599 24.98 1.89 -8.93
C ILE A 599 25.77 1.68 -10.23
N ASN A 600 26.36 2.74 -10.80
CA ASN A 600 27.27 2.66 -11.94
C ASN A 600 26.76 1.80 -13.11
N CYS A 601 25.55 2.10 -13.61
CA CYS A 601 24.93 1.43 -14.76
C CYS A 601 24.70 -0.08 -14.59
N ILE A 602 24.61 -0.62 -13.37
CA ILE A 602 24.40 -2.07 -13.18
C ILE A 602 23.15 -2.61 -13.88
N ALA A 603 22.12 -1.79 -14.06
CA ALA A 603 20.90 -2.13 -14.80
C ALA A 603 21.14 -2.46 -16.27
N VAL A 604 22.22 -1.92 -16.83
CA VAL A 604 22.66 -2.18 -18.19
C VAL A 604 23.59 -3.39 -18.25
N LYS A 605 24.25 -3.77 -17.16
CA LYS A 605 25.08 -4.99 -17.14
C LYS A 605 24.19 -6.21 -17.24
N SER A 606 24.48 -7.13 -18.17
CA SER A 606 23.66 -8.32 -18.39
C SER A 606 24.49 -9.61 -18.43
N SER A 607 24.25 -10.51 -17.47
CA SER A 607 24.84 -11.85 -17.44
C SER A 607 24.34 -12.73 -18.59
N THR A 608 23.12 -12.48 -19.09
CA THR A 608 22.60 -13.19 -20.28
C THR A 608 23.31 -12.77 -21.56
N LEU A 609 23.79 -11.52 -21.66
CA LEU A 609 24.67 -11.12 -22.75
C LEU A 609 26.05 -11.77 -22.63
N LYS A 610 26.64 -11.81 -21.43
CA LYS A 610 27.92 -12.50 -21.19
C LYS A 610 27.88 -13.99 -21.54
N SER A 611 26.83 -14.69 -21.14
CA SER A 611 26.67 -16.11 -21.50
C SER A 611 26.42 -16.30 -23.00
N ARG A 612 25.69 -15.39 -23.65
CA ARG A 612 25.44 -15.41 -25.09
C ARG A 612 26.70 -15.13 -25.91
N THR A 613 27.56 -14.20 -25.47
CA THR A 613 28.86 -13.96 -26.12
C THR A 613 29.79 -15.15 -25.94
N VAL A 614 29.86 -15.76 -24.75
CA VAL A 614 30.63 -17.00 -24.53
C VAL A 614 30.13 -18.14 -25.42
N TRP A 615 28.82 -18.31 -25.57
CA TRP A 615 28.24 -19.30 -26.48
C TRP A 615 28.52 -18.99 -27.95
N ALA A 616 28.44 -17.72 -28.36
CA ALA A 616 28.75 -17.29 -29.72
C ALA A 616 30.24 -17.54 -30.06
N SER A 617 31.15 -17.25 -29.14
CA SER A 617 32.59 -17.55 -29.29
C SER A 617 32.86 -19.05 -29.42
N ARG A 618 32.26 -19.88 -28.53
CA ARG A 618 32.38 -21.34 -28.62
C ARG A 618 31.80 -21.91 -29.92
N TYR A 619 30.67 -21.38 -30.38
CA TYR A 619 30.08 -21.77 -31.66
C TYR A 619 30.96 -21.36 -32.84
N ALA A 620 31.64 -20.22 -32.73
CA ALA A 620 32.57 -19.74 -33.74
C ALA A 620 33.85 -20.56 -33.85
N GLU A 621 34.36 -21.06 -32.73
CA GLU A 621 35.48 -22.01 -32.69
C GLU A 621 35.11 -23.37 -33.30
N MET A 622 33.83 -23.78 -33.21
CA MET A 622 33.36 -25.07 -33.70
C MET A 622 32.99 -25.10 -35.19
N ASN A 623 32.78 -23.95 -35.84
CA ASN A 623 32.27 -23.89 -37.23
C ASN A 623 33.03 -22.86 -38.06
N SER A 624 33.70 -23.29 -39.15
CA SER A 624 34.46 -22.41 -40.05
C SER A 624 33.64 -21.35 -40.78
N ASN A 625 32.30 -21.49 -40.84
CA ASN A 625 31.36 -20.51 -41.41
C ASN A 625 30.75 -19.55 -40.37
N ALA A 626 31.23 -19.58 -39.12
CA ALA A 626 30.60 -18.85 -38.02
C ALA A 626 30.88 -17.33 -38.00
N ALA A 627 31.81 -16.84 -38.83
CA ALA A 627 32.07 -15.40 -38.97
C ALA A 627 30.79 -14.62 -39.35
N LEU A 628 29.92 -15.19 -40.20
CA LEU A 628 28.64 -14.60 -40.61
C LEU A 628 27.57 -14.62 -39.49
N VAL A 629 27.71 -15.49 -38.50
CA VAL A 629 26.80 -15.59 -37.35
C VAL A 629 27.26 -14.65 -36.22
N ALA A 630 28.58 -14.45 -36.08
CA ALA A 630 29.18 -13.53 -35.13
C ALA A 630 28.93 -12.04 -35.47
N GLU A 631 28.89 -11.67 -36.76
CA GLU A 631 28.63 -10.29 -37.22
C GLU A 631 27.26 -9.71 -36.78
N GLY A 632 26.33 -10.55 -36.31
CA GLY A 632 25.01 -10.12 -35.82
C GLY A 632 24.92 -9.86 -34.32
N PHE A 633 26.00 -10.05 -33.55
CA PHE A 633 26.02 -9.90 -32.09
C PHE A 633 26.84 -8.69 -31.64
N ASP A 634 26.17 -7.72 -31.00
CA ASP A 634 26.87 -6.65 -30.27
C ASP A 634 27.74 -7.29 -29.16
N THR A 635 28.98 -6.82 -29.00
CA THR A 635 29.82 -7.20 -27.85
C THR A 635 29.15 -6.75 -26.55
N VAL A 636 29.51 -7.37 -25.41
CA VAL A 636 28.93 -6.99 -24.11
C VAL A 636 29.19 -5.51 -23.83
N GLU A 637 30.38 -5.03 -24.15
CA GLU A 637 30.82 -3.66 -23.98
C GLU A 637 30.02 -2.70 -24.88
N ALA A 638 29.76 -3.08 -26.13
CA ALA A 638 28.94 -2.28 -27.05
C ALA A 638 27.48 -2.21 -26.59
N ALA A 639 26.91 -3.34 -26.14
CA ALA A 639 25.56 -3.38 -25.60
C ALA A 639 25.44 -2.59 -24.29
N GLU A 640 26.48 -2.58 -23.45
CA GLU A 640 26.52 -1.81 -22.23
C GLU A 640 26.68 -0.30 -22.49
N ALA A 641 27.54 0.07 -23.44
CA ALA A 641 27.67 1.45 -23.89
C ALA A 641 26.35 1.99 -24.48
N LEU A 642 25.67 1.16 -25.27
CA LEU A 642 24.36 1.51 -25.83
C LEU A 642 23.30 1.69 -24.75
N GLY A 643 23.21 0.78 -23.76
CA GLY A 643 22.27 0.93 -22.67
C GLY A 643 22.53 2.18 -21.82
N LYS A 644 23.80 2.53 -21.58
CA LYS A 644 24.17 3.80 -20.94
C LYS A 644 23.74 5.01 -21.78
N SER A 645 23.93 4.94 -23.10
CA SER A 645 23.49 5.98 -24.03
C SER A 645 21.97 6.16 -24.03
N ILE A 646 21.21 5.07 -23.98
CA ILE A 646 19.74 5.09 -23.85
C ILE A 646 19.33 5.80 -22.55
N LEU A 647 19.92 5.42 -21.41
CA LEU A 647 19.64 6.05 -20.11
C LEU A 647 19.95 7.55 -20.12
N LEU A 648 21.08 7.95 -20.73
CA LEU A 648 21.48 9.35 -20.85
C LEU A 648 20.50 10.13 -21.71
N SER A 649 20.20 9.62 -22.91
CA SER A 649 19.26 10.23 -23.86
C SER A 649 17.88 10.40 -23.22
N ARG A 650 17.35 9.35 -22.58
CA ARG A 650 16.05 9.40 -21.91
C ARG A 650 16.02 10.35 -20.73
N GLY A 651 17.05 10.37 -19.90
CA GLY A 651 17.10 11.31 -18.78
C GLY A 651 17.17 12.78 -19.25
N ILE A 652 17.94 13.07 -20.31
CA ILE A 652 18.00 14.41 -20.91
C ILE A 652 16.64 14.80 -21.51
N GLU A 653 16.00 13.91 -22.28
CA GLU A 653 14.66 14.12 -22.83
C GLU A 653 13.66 14.40 -21.70
N ALA A 654 13.66 13.58 -20.65
CA ALA A 654 12.77 13.71 -19.51
C ALA A 654 12.97 15.05 -18.77
N PHE A 655 14.21 15.45 -18.47
CA PHE A 655 14.45 16.74 -17.82
C PHE A 655 14.11 17.94 -18.72
N ARG A 656 14.32 17.85 -20.04
CA ARG A 656 13.88 18.90 -20.99
C ARG A 656 12.36 19.05 -20.97
N MET A 657 11.63 17.93 -20.99
CA MET A 657 10.17 17.94 -20.90
C MET A 657 9.69 18.47 -19.55
N ALA A 658 10.34 18.08 -18.45
CA ALA A 658 10.04 18.59 -17.11
C ALA A 658 10.29 20.11 -17.00
N HIS A 659 11.37 20.61 -17.59
CA HIS A 659 11.67 22.05 -17.59
C HIS A 659 10.73 22.86 -18.49
N LYS A 660 10.31 22.31 -19.63
CA LYS A 660 9.29 22.95 -20.48
C LYS A 660 7.95 23.08 -19.75
N ALA A 661 7.66 22.09 -18.91
CA ALA A 661 6.46 21.99 -18.12
C ALA A 661 6.44 22.93 -16.90
N ASP A 662 7.55 22.98 -16.18
CA ASP A 662 7.77 23.87 -15.04
C ASP A 662 9.12 24.56 -15.23
N SER A 663 9.06 25.73 -15.87
CA SER A 663 10.23 26.53 -16.22
C SER A 663 10.84 27.27 -15.03
N ALA A 664 10.15 27.31 -13.89
CA ALA A 664 10.63 27.97 -12.68
C ALA A 664 11.52 27.05 -11.82
N GLU A 665 11.42 25.73 -12.01
CA GLU A 665 12.16 24.76 -11.21
C GLU A 665 13.64 24.66 -11.60
N TRP A 666 14.53 25.11 -10.72
CA TRP A 666 15.99 25.13 -10.91
C TRP A 666 16.63 23.74 -11.00
N ARG A 667 16.01 22.71 -10.40
CA ARG A 667 16.58 21.35 -10.36
C ARG A 667 16.70 20.74 -11.76
N TYR A 668 15.80 21.07 -12.68
CA TYR A 668 15.83 20.50 -14.03
C TYR A 668 17.02 21.00 -14.88
N PRO A 669 17.27 22.32 -15.05
CA PRO A 669 18.46 22.79 -15.74
C PRO A 669 19.75 22.36 -15.02
N PHE A 670 19.77 22.31 -13.69
CA PHE A 670 20.92 21.77 -12.94
C PHE A 670 21.23 20.31 -13.31
N MET A 671 20.21 19.46 -13.39
CA MET A 671 20.38 18.07 -13.77
C MET A 671 20.72 17.89 -15.25
N LEU A 672 20.17 18.74 -16.14
CA LEU A 672 20.57 18.79 -17.54
C LEU A 672 22.06 19.06 -17.67
N GLY A 673 22.58 20.07 -16.98
CA GLY A 673 24.04 20.34 -16.94
C GLY A 673 24.84 19.10 -16.52
N LYS A 674 24.42 18.40 -15.45
CA LYS A 674 25.10 17.18 -14.99
C LYS A 674 25.04 16.02 -15.98
N MET A 675 23.92 15.82 -16.67
CA MET A 675 23.79 14.75 -17.67
C MET A 675 24.50 15.11 -18.99
N SER A 676 24.56 16.39 -19.34
CA SER A 676 25.36 16.90 -20.46
C SER A 676 26.85 16.70 -20.23
N ILE A 677 27.36 16.85 -19.00
CA ILE A 677 28.74 16.46 -18.64
C ILE A 677 28.98 14.97 -18.92
N MET A 678 28.04 14.09 -18.53
CA MET A 678 28.17 12.65 -18.72
C MET A 678 28.09 12.22 -20.19
N SER A 679 27.50 13.05 -21.04
CA SER A 679 27.38 12.84 -22.49
C SER A 679 28.51 13.54 -23.28
N ASP A 680 29.51 14.10 -22.58
CA ASP A 680 30.62 14.91 -23.10
C ASP A 680 30.18 16.01 -24.09
N GLN A 681 29.09 16.72 -23.78
CA GLN A 681 28.67 17.89 -24.55
C GLN A 681 29.64 19.08 -24.38
N ASP A 682 29.52 20.04 -25.29
CA ASP A 682 30.31 21.27 -25.34
C ASP A 682 30.24 22.06 -24.03
N VAL A 683 31.33 22.79 -23.73
CA VAL A 683 31.51 23.49 -22.46
C VAL A 683 30.44 24.57 -22.29
N GLU A 684 30.14 25.29 -23.36
CA GLU A 684 29.19 26.39 -23.43
C GLU A 684 27.78 25.89 -23.07
N VAL A 685 27.34 24.77 -23.66
CA VAL A 685 26.01 24.19 -23.38
C VAL A 685 25.86 23.79 -21.91
N VAL A 686 26.92 23.23 -21.32
CA VAL A 686 26.91 22.84 -19.90
C VAL A 686 26.89 24.08 -18.99
N VAL A 687 27.68 25.10 -19.33
CA VAL A 687 27.71 26.37 -18.60
C VAL A 687 26.34 27.04 -18.67
N ASP A 688 25.72 27.15 -19.85
CA ASP A 688 24.39 27.73 -20.04
C ASP A 688 23.33 27.07 -19.15
N TYR A 689 23.35 25.73 -19.04
CA TYR A 689 22.43 25.01 -18.14
C TYR A 689 22.67 25.34 -16.66
N PHE A 690 23.92 25.48 -16.22
CA PHE A 690 24.22 25.86 -14.84
C PHE A 690 23.92 27.33 -14.56
N GLU A 691 24.22 28.24 -15.48
CA GLU A 691 23.84 29.66 -15.38
C GLU A 691 22.31 29.76 -15.27
N LYS A 692 21.58 29.02 -16.10
CA LYS A 692 20.13 29.00 -16.04
C LYS A 692 19.61 28.46 -14.71
N ALA A 693 20.26 27.44 -14.16
CA ALA A 693 19.91 26.92 -12.84
C ALA A 693 20.18 27.95 -11.74
N ILE A 694 21.29 28.70 -11.82
CA ILE A 694 21.65 29.77 -10.87
C ILE A 694 20.63 30.90 -10.92
N GLU A 695 20.19 31.32 -12.11
CA GLU A 695 19.15 32.34 -12.29
C GLU A 695 17.81 31.97 -11.63
N LEU A 696 17.51 30.67 -11.53
CA LEU A 696 16.25 30.15 -11.00
C LEU A 696 16.35 29.74 -9.52
N LEU A 697 17.51 29.91 -8.89
CA LEU A 697 17.65 29.57 -7.47
C LEU A 697 16.76 30.48 -6.61
N PRO A 698 16.01 29.92 -5.65
CA PRO A 698 15.29 30.74 -4.69
C PRO A 698 16.28 31.45 -3.76
N GLU A 699 15.94 32.67 -3.32
CA GLU A 699 16.76 33.48 -2.40
C GLU A 699 16.99 32.75 -1.06
N ASP A 700 15.94 32.11 -0.55
CA ASP A 700 15.99 31.19 0.58
C ASP A 700 15.63 29.78 0.11
N SER A 701 16.38 28.78 0.55
CA SER A 701 16.07 27.36 0.26
C SER A 701 14.72 26.88 0.82
N GLY A 702 14.08 27.68 1.69
CA GLY A 702 12.87 27.32 2.44
C GLY A 702 13.14 26.46 3.68
N MET A 703 14.40 26.09 3.94
CA MET A 703 14.79 25.25 5.08
C MET A 703 15.55 26.08 6.13
N LYS A 704 15.21 25.90 7.41
CA LYS A 704 15.88 26.57 8.56
C LYS A 704 17.38 26.25 8.69
N GLU A 705 17.83 25.31 7.89
CA GLU A 705 18.97 24.47 8.18
C GLU A 705 20.13 24.75 7.22
N GLN A 706 19.83 24.92 5.92
CA GLN A 706 20.72 25.42 4.87
C GLN A 706 20.08 26.62 4.16
N GLU A 707 20.39 27.85 4.56
CA GLU A 707 19.74 29.05 3.99
C GLU A 707 20.01 29.21 2.48
N THR A 708 21.26 28.97 2.03
CA THR A 708 21.67 29.14 0.63
C THR A 708 21.98 27.82 -0.09
N ILE A 709 21.50 27.67 -1.32
CA ILE A 709 21.75 26.49 -2.16
C ILE A 709 23.11 26.61 -2.87
N LEU A 710 24.11 25.88 -2.38
CA LEU A 710 25.49 25.96 -2.88
C LEU A 710 25.83 24.90 -3.94
N ASP A 711 25.01 23.84 -4.07
CA ASP A 711 25.29 22.69 -4.94
C ASP A 711 25.44 23.04 -6.43
N VAL A 712 24.63 23.98 -6.93
CA VAL A 712 24.67 24.42 -8.33
C VAL A 712 25.97 25.15 -8.63
N HIS A 713 26.32 26.13 -7.79
CA HIS A 713 27.57 26.89 -7.91
C HIS A 713 28.79 25.98 -7.80
N TYR A 714 28.81 25.06 -6.82
CA TYR A 714 29.91 24.09 -6.69
C TYR A 714 30.08 23.23 -7.95
N CYS A 715 28.97 22.77 -8.56
CA CYS A 715 29.06 21.93 -9.75
C CYS A 715 29.63 22.69 -10.95
N LEU A 716 29.25 23.95 -11.15
CA LEU A 716 29.82 24.83 -12.17
C LEU A 716 31.33 25.02 -11.94
N VAL A 717 31.73 25.42 -10.74
CA VAL A 717 33.14 25.64 -10.37
C VAL A 717 33.96 24.34 -10.54
N SER A 718 33.43 23.21 -10.08
CA SER A 718 34.10 21.92 -10.25
C SER A 718 34.15 21.47 -11.71
N PHE A 719 33.21 21.86 -12.55
CA PHE A 719 33.21 21.54 -13.98
C PHE A 719 34.28 22.36 -14.71
N LEU A 720 34.30 23.68 -14.51
CA LEU A 720 35.31 24.58 -15.07
C LEU A 720 36.72 24.17 -14.67
N CYS A 721 36.95 23.88 -13.38
CA CYS A 721 38.23 23.38 -12.87
C CYS A 721 38.71 22.12 -13.61
N LYS A 722 37.81 21.15 -13.84
CA LYS A 722 38.15 19.91 -14.55
C LYS A 722 38.43 20.14 -16.03
N ARG A 723 37.64 20.98 -16.71
CA ARG A 723 37.84 21.29 -18.13
C ARG A 723 39.12 22.10 -18.35
N LEU A 724 39.45 23.02 -17.44
CA LEU A 724 40.68 23.80 -17.46
C LEU A 724 41.90 22.89 -17.30
N TYR A 725 41.86 21.98 -16.32
CA TYR A 725 42.94 20.99 -16.12
C TYR A 725 43.12 20.06 -17.32
N ALA A 726 42.02 19.69 -17.99
CA ALA A 726 42.07 18.89 -19.22
C ALA A 726 42.51 19.69 -20.46
N GLY A 727 42.71 21.01 -20.36
CA GLY A 727 43.02 21.88 -21.50
C GLY A 727 41.87 22.01 -22.51
N LYS A 728 40.62 21.75 -22.09
CA LYS A 728 39.42 21.82 -22.95
C LYS A 728 38.73 23.18 -22.96
N VAL A 729 39.20 24.12 -22.14
CA VAL A 729 38.63 25.47 -22.02
C VAL A 729 39.76 26.47 -21.78
N GLU A 730 39.63 27.65 -22.35
CA GLU A 730 40.62 28.72 -22.18
C GLU A 730 40.50 29.37 -20.78
N PRO A 731 41.63 29.78 -20.15
CA PRO A 731 41.61 30.43 -18.85
C PRO A 731 40.74 31.70 -18.81
N ASP A 732 40.78 32.52 -19.86
CA ASP A 732 40.02 33.77 -19.94
C ASP A 732 38.51 33.52 -19.94
N TYR A 733 38.05 32.45 -20.61
CA TYR A 733 36.65 32.05 -20.57
C TYR A 733 36.23 31.61 -19.16
N VAL A 734 37.07 30.85 -18.47
CA VAL A 734 36.81 30.45 -17.07
C VAL A 734 36.68 31.66 -16.16
N ILE A 735 37.60 32.62 -16.27
CA ILE A 735 37.55 33.86 -15.48
C ILE A 735 36.27 34.64 -15.78
N ALA A 736 35.91 34.81 -17.05
CA ALA A 736 34.70 35.53 -17.45
C ALA A 736 33.40 34.86 -16.93
N VAL A 737 33.31 33.53 -17.03
CA VAL A 737 32.15 32.78 -16.52
C VAL A 737 32.07 32.88 -15.00
N LEU A 738 33.19 32.77 -14.29
CA LEU A 738 33.21 32.95 -12.84
C LEU A 738 32.74 34.37 -12.51
N GLU A 739 33.36 35.43 -13.04
CA GLU A 739 32.98 36.82 -12.73
C GLU A 739 31.49 37.11 -12.95
N LYS A 740 30.89 36.53 -13.99
CA LYS A 740 29.45 36.64 -14.27
C LYS A 740 28.57 35.85 -13.27
N SER A 741 28.99 34.63 -12.92
CA SER A 741 28.15 33.62 -12.26
C SER A 741 28.61 33.24 -10.83
N THR A 742 29.56 33.99 -10.27
CA THR A 742 30.09 33.84 -8.89
C THR A 742 29.02 34.11 -7.83
N LEU A 743 29.25 33.56 -6.64
CA LEU A 743 28.51 33.95 -5.43
C LEU A 743 29.06 35.26 -4.85
N ASN A 744 30.35 35.56 -5.08
CA ASN A 744 31.03 36.75 -4.57
C ASN A 744 30.87 37.98 -5.50
N LYS A 745 29.65 38.26 -5.99
CA LYS A 745 29.38 39.38 -6.93
C LYS A 745 29.68 40.75 -6.32
N ASP A 746 29.54 40.89 -5.01
CA ASP A 746 29.72 42.14 -4.29
C ASP A 746 31.19 42.42 -3.90
N GLY A 747 32.12 41.51 -4.24
CA GLY A 747 33.54 41.65 -3.88
C GLY A 747 33.81 41.61 -2.37
N SER A 748 32.91 40.97 -1.61
CA SER A 748 32.95 40.92 -0.13
C SER A 748 34.21 40.23 0.43
N MET A 749 34.78 39.27 -0.32
CA MET A 749 36.19 38.94 -0.16
C MET A 749 37.01 39.79 -1.11
N THR A 750 37.78 40.72 -0.56
CA THR A 750 38.85 41.36 -1.30
C THR A 750 39.80 40.28 -1.80
N PRO A 751 40.23 40.31 -3.09
CA PRO A 751 41.35 39.48 -3.52
C PRO A 751 42.48 39.78 -2.56
N THR A 752 42.99 38.77 -1.85
CA THR A 752 44.29 38.90 -1.18
C THR A 752 45.24 39.31 -2.30
N GLU A 753 45.67 40.57 -2.29
CA GLU A 753 46.38 41.29 -3.37
C GLU A 753 47.02 40.32 -4.36
N THR A 754 46.24 39.86 -5.33
CA THR A 754 46.76 38.96 -6.34
C THR A 754 47.27 39.92 -7.39
N GLU A 755 48.54 40.31 -7.25
CA GLU A 755 49.28 40.92 -8.35
C GLU A 755 48.89 40.18 -9.63
N ALA A 756 48.54 40.90 -10.69
CA ALA A 756 48.16 40.29 -11.96
C ALA A 756 49.26 39.28 -12.34
N ARG A 757 48.95 37.98 -12.20
CA ARG A 757 49.89 36.91 -12.48
C ARG A 757 50.12 36.89 -13.99
N GLU A 758 51.37 36.76 -14.40
CA GLU A 758 51.71 36.61 -15.81
C GLU A 758 51.08 35.35 -16.42
N ASP A 759 50.86 34.30 -15.61
CA ASP A 759 50.16 33.08 -16.02
C ASP A 759 48.66 33.16 -15.75
N ARG A 760 47.90 33.41 -16.82
CA ARG A 760 46.43 33.41 -16.85
C ARG A 760 45.80 32.10 -16.36
N THR A 761 46.49 30.97 -16.56
CA THR A 761 45.99 29.67 -16.11
C THR A 761 45.98 29.60 -14.59
N MET A 762 47.04 30.07 -13.95
CA MET A 762 47.15 30.14 -12.50
C MET A 762 46.18 31.16 -11.91
N GLU A 763 45.97 32.29 -12.58
CA GLU A 763 44.93 33.27 -12.21
C GLU A 763 43.54 32.62 -12.20
N ALA A 764 43.19 31.84 -13.22
CA ALA A 764 41.92 31.12 -13.28
C ALA A 764 41.78 30.10 -12.12
N TYR A 765 42.84 29.37 -11.77
CA TYR A 765 42.83 28.47 -10.61
C TYR A 765 42.68 29.21 -9.27
N ASP A 766 43.32 30.38 -9.13
CA ASP A 766 43.19 31.21 -7.93
C ASP A 766 41.76 31.73 -7.76
N LYS A 767 41.12 32.17 -8.85
CA LYS A 767 39.70 32.56 -8.85
C LYS A 767 38.78 31.39 -8.46
N ILE A 768 39.04 30.19 -8.98
CA ILE A 768 38.32 28.97 -8.56
C ILE A 768 38.50 28.72 -7.06
N GLN A 769 39.72 28.84 -6.53
CA GLN A 769 39.99 28.63 -5.11
C GLN A 769 39.38 29.72 -4.22
N GLN A 770 39.30 30.97 -4.69
CA GLN A 770 38.59 32.06 -4.02
C GLN A 770 37.10 31.75 -3.87
N GLU A 771 36.44 31.28 -4.94
CA GLU A 771 35.02 30.89 -4.88
C GLU A 771 34.79 29.72 -3.93
N LEU A 772 35.65 28.69 -3.96
CA LEU A 772 35.55 27.57 -3.02
C LEU A 772 35.74 28.01 -1.56
N THR A 773 36.61 28.99 -1.32
CA THR A 773 36.84 29.56 0.02
C THR A 773 35.62 30.37 0.47
N TYR A 774 35.01 31.14 -0.43
CA TYR A 774 33.80 31.90 -0.16
C TYR A 774 32.60 30.98 0.17
N MET A 775 32.43 29.88 -0.57
CA MET A 775 31.40 28.88 -0.27
C MET A 775 31.55 28.30 1.15
N LYS A 776 32.79 28.04 1.60
CA LYS A 776 33.07 27.56 2.97
C LYS A 776 32.76 28.62 4.03
N LEU A 777 32.95 29.90 3.71
CA LEU A 777 32.65 31.02 4.62
C LEU A 777 31.13 31.17 4.84
N ILE A 778 30.35 31.05 3.76
CA ILE A 778 28.88 31.10 3.83
C ILE A 778 28.32 29.87 4.57
N ASP A 779 28.94 28.69 4.40
CA ASP A 779 28.56 27.45 5.08
C ASP A 779 29.00 27.39 6.55
N LYS A 780 28.43 28.26 7.39
CA LYS A 780 28.74 28.37 8.83
C LYS A 780 28.59 27.03 9.59
N LYS A 781 27.70 26.15 9.13
CA LYS A 781 27.43 24.85 9.78
C LYS A 781 28.29 23.70 9.26
N LYS A 782 29.15 23.93 8.26
CA LYS A 782 30.04 22.94 7.63
C LYS A 782 29.31 21.72 7.06
N TRP A 783 28.18 21.97 6.40
CA TRP A 783 27.38 20.92 5.75
C TRP A 783 27.96 20.49 4.41
N GLN A 784 28.64 21.41 3.71
CA GLN A 784 29.18 21.19 2.38
C GLN A 784 30.59 20.61 2.45
N HIS A 785 30.71 19.30 2.22
CA HIS A 785 31.99 18.61 2.18
C HIS A 785 32.73 18.76 0.84
N ARG A 786 32.00 19.01 -0.25
CA ARG A 786 32.55 18.99 -1.61
C ARG A 786 33.53 20.14 -1.91
N PRO A 787 33.33 21.38 -1.41
CA PRO A 787 34.31 22.46 -1.54
C PRO A 787 35.65 22.13 -0.89
N TYR A 788 35.66 21.57 0.33
CA TYR A 788 36.89 21.13 1.00
C TYR A 788 37.66 20.11 0.17
N TYR A 789 36.97 19.09 -0.36
CA TYR A 789 37.61 18.09 -1.21
C TYR A 789 38.18 18.68 -2.51
N LYS A 790 37.48 19.66 -3.12
CA LYS A 790 37.97 20.29 -4.35
C LYS A 790 39.18 21.18 -4.09
N SER A 791 39.19 21.95 -2.99
CA SER A 791 40.38 22.70 -2.56
C SER A 791 41.54 21.78 -2.23
N TYR A 792 41.30 20.66 -1.55
CA TYR A 792 42.29 19.60 -1.36
C TYR A 792 42.93 19.19 -2.69
N TRP A 793 42.10 18.88 -3.70
CA TRP A 793 42.58 18.45 -5.01
C TRP A 793 43.41 19.53 -5.71
N LEU A 794 43.04 20.81 -5.58
CA LEU A 794 43.83 21.94 -6.11
C LEU A 794 45.18 22.07 -5.40
N TYR A 795 45.19 22.02 -4.06
CA TYR A 795 46.44 22.09 -3.29
C TYR A 795 47.38 20.93 -3.61
N LYS A 796 46.85 19.72 -3.77
CA LYS A 796 47.68 18.56 -4.11
C LYS A 796 48.22 18.61 -5.55
N ASN A 797 47.38 18.90 -6.55
CA ASN A 797 47.73 18.68 -7.96
C ASN A 797 48.16 19.93 -8.73
N ILE A 798 47.77 21.13 -8.26
CA ILE A 798 48.09 22.39 -8.93
C ILE A 798 49.13 23.16 -8.13
N TYR A 799 48.88 23.37 -6.83
CA TYR A 799 49.79 24.15 -5.98
C TYR A 799 50.94 23.32 -5.37
N ASN A 800 50.89 21.99 -5.47
CA ASN A 800 51.83 21.05 -4.85
C ASN A 800 52.08 21.30 -3.35
N ASP A 801 51.06 21.76 -2.63
CA ASP A 801 51.09 22.05 -1.18
C ASP A 801 50.36 20.94 -0.41
N LEU A 802 51.12 19.91 -0.04
CA LEU A 802 50.57 18.72 0.61
C LEU A 802 50.05 19.00 2.03
N GLU A 803 50.65 19.94 2.77
CA GLU A 803 50.21 20.28 4.13
C GLU A 803 48.85 21.00 4.11
N LYS A 804 48.65 21.97 3.20
CA LYS A 804 47.33 22.57 3.01
C LYS A 804 46.32 21.54 2.50
N ALA A 805 46.74 20.64 1.61
CA ALA A 805 45.90 19.56 1.12
C ALA A 805 45.41 18.65 2.27
N LYS A 806 46.29 18.26 3.20
CA LYS A 806 45.94 17.52 4.42
C LYS A 806 44.99 18.31 5.32
N ALA A 807 45.27 19.59 5.55
CA ALA A 807 44.43 20.44 6.40
C ALA A 807 42.97 20.52 5.89
N GLU A 808 42.78 20.65 4.57
CA GLU A 808 41.45 20.65 3.95
C GLU A 808 40.70 19.32 4.18
N LEU A 809 41.35 18.18 3.99
CA LEU A 809 40.71 16.87 4.24
C LEU A 809 40.41 16.63 5.72
N LEU A 810 41.28 17.06 6.64
CA LEU A 810 41.05 16.91 8.08
C LEU A 810 39.85 17.71 8.59
N ASN A 811 39.35 18.71 7.86
CA ASN A 811 38.08 19.36 8.18
C ASN A 811 36.88 18.42 7.99
N ILE A 812 37.01 17.42 7.11
CA ILE A 812 35.95 16.44 6.76
C ILE A 812 35.96 15.24 7.73
N PHE A 813 37.10 14.90 8.33
CA PHE A 813 37.27 13.71 9.18
C PHE A 813 37.37 14.04 10.67
N GLN A 814 36.92 13.12 11.53
CA GLN A 814 37.17 13.19 12.97
C GLN A 814 38.13 12.08 13.41
N LEU A 815 39.45 12.32 13.34
CA LEU A 815 40.45 11.29 13.69
C LEU A 815 40.70 11.12 15.19
N ARG A 816 40.12 11.98 16.05
CA ARG A 816 40.27 11.90 17.51
C ARG A 816 39.70 10.59 18.05
N SER A 817 40.40 9.95 18.99
CA SER A 817 40.05 8.65 19.58
C SER A 817 38.66 8.62 20.24
N ASN A 818 38.22 9.75 20.80
CA ASN A 818 36.97 9.86 21.56
C ASN A 818 35.75 10.21 20.69
N ALA A 819 35.96 10.51 19.40
CA ALA A 819 34.89 10.89 18.49
C ALA A 819 34.09 9.68 18.02
N ARG A 820 32.77 9.71 18.24
CA ARG A 820 31.82 8.64 17.89
C ARG A 820 31.59 8.51 16.38
N SER A 821 31.74 9.58 15.60
CA SER A 821 31.60 9.54 14.13
C SER A 821 32.94 9.38 13.41
N PHE A 822 32.89 8.77 12.22
CA PHE A 822 34.03 8.69 11.30
C PHE A 822 34.25 10.01 10.52
N ILE A 823 33.15 10.71 10.22
CA ILE A 823 33.11 11.95 9.43
C ILE A 823 32.53 13.13 10.20
N ASN A 824 32.85 14.34 9.75
CA ASN A 824 32.51 15.63 10.37
C ASN A 824 31.55 16.47 9.50
N PHE A 825 30.75 15.86 8.64
CA PHE A 825 29.78 16.56 7.80
C PHE A 825 28.44 15.84 7.78
N TRP A 826 27.38 16.60 7.57
CA TRP A 826 26.02 16.08 7.41
C TRP A 826 25.72 15.82 5.95
N LYS A 827 24.85 14.84 5.66
CA LYS A 827 24.41 14.55 4.30
C LYS A 827 23.74 15.80 3.70
N PRO A 828 24.27 16.40 2.62
CA PRO A 828 23.62 17.54 1.98
C PRO A 828 22.22 17.16 1.49
N GLU A 829 21.25 18.05 1.65
CA GLU A 829 19.82 17.72 1.41
C GLU A 829 19.52 17.38 -0.05
N PHE A 830 20.16 18.09 -0.99
CA PHE A 830 20.00 17.86 -2.43
C PHE A 830 20.87 16.72 -2.96
N GLU A 831 21.61 16.02 -2.08
CA GLU A 831 22.38 14.86 -2.44
C GLU A 831 21.51 13.59 -2.52
N ARG A 832 21.58 12.92 -3.67
CA ARG A 832 20.85 11.68 -3.92
C ARG A 832 21.19 10.60 -2.89
N PRO A 833 20.23 9.73 -2.52
CA PRO A 833 20.49 8.55 -1.70
C PRO A 833 21.73 7.76 -2.14
N GLY A 834 22.51 7.29 -1.19
CA GLY A 834 23.71 6.47 -1.42
C GLY A 834 24.98 7.23 -1.85
N ARG A 835 24.87 8.45 -2.40
CA ARG A 835 26.03 9.21 -2.89
C ARG A 835 27.02 9.60 -1.81
N HIS A 836 26.55 9.82 -0.58
CA HIS A 836 27.42 10.26 0.50
C HIS A 836 28.43 9.17 0.87
N TYR A 837 28.03 7.89 0.82
CA TYR A 837 28.96 6.77 1.02
C TYR A 837 30.05 6.71 -0.07
N VAL A 838 29.72 7.08 -1.31
CA VAL A 838 30.70 7.20 -2.41
C VAL A 838 31.73 8.28 -2.08
N TYR A 839 31.28 9.45 -1.61
CA TYR A 839 32.19 10.52 -1.22
C TYR A 839 33.05 10.14 -0.02
N ILE A 840 32.48 9.50 1.00
CA ILE A 840 33.23 9.11 2.20
C ILE A 840 34.34 8.11 1.84
N HIS A 841 34.02 7.10 1.01
CA HIS A 841 35.01 6.17 0.50
C HIS A 841 36.11 6.92 -0.30
N LYS A 842 35.72 7.77 -1.26
CA LYS A 842 36.64 8.57 -2.07
C LYS A 842 37.55 9.46 -1.23
N TYR A 843 37.01 10.13 -0.22
CA TYR A 843 37.77 11.04 0.64
C TYR A 843 38.72 10.29 1.56
N THR A 844 38.35 9.07 1.98
CA THR A 844 39.20 8.22 2.81
C THR A 844 40.42 7.76 2.02
N MET A 845 40.22 7.31 0.77
CA MET A 845 41.31 6.96 -0.15
C MET A 845 42.24 8.15 -0.42
N ALA A 846 41.66 9.33 -0.65
CA ALA A 846 42.43 10.56 -0.84
C ALA A 846 43.27 10.93 0.39
N LEU A 847 42.71 10.79 1.60
CA LEU A 847 43.43 11.06 2.84
C LEU A 847 44.58 10.06 3.05
N ILE A 848 44.36 8.75 2.80
CA ILE A 848 45.43 7.73 2.85
C ILE A 848 46.57 8.13 1.91
N SER A 849 46.25 8.50 0.66
CA SER A 849 47.25 8.91 -0.33
C SER A 849 48.06 10.12 0.14
N VAL A 850 47.42 11.17 0.70
CA VAL A 850 48.14 12.36 1.19
C VAL A 850 49.01 12.07 2.38
N LEU A 851 48.52 11.27 3.33
CA LEU A 851 49.28 10.92 4.52
C LEU A 851 50.50 10.05 4.17
N ARG A 852 50.36 9.16 3.18
CA ARG A 852 51.48 8.42 2.60
C ARG A 852 52.50 9.37 1.98
N ASP A 853 52.06 10.28 1.11
CA ASP A 853 52.95 11.20 0.40
C ASP A 853 53.66 12.18 1.36
N LEU A 854 53.01 12.58 2.46
CA LEU A 854 53.58 13.39 3.56
C LEU A 854 54.43 12.58 4.56
N LYS A 855 54.41 11.25 4.47
CA LYS A 855 55.03 10.33 5.45
C LYS A 855 54.52 10.53 6.89
N ASP A 856 53.26 10.95 7.05
CA ASP A 856 52.62 11.13 8.35
C ASP A 856 52.03 9.81 8.86
N LEU A 857 52.90 9.01 9.48
CA LEU A 857 52.56 7.70 10.04
C LEU A 857 51.52 7.79 11.17
N GLU A 858 51.55 8.85 11.98
CA GLU A 858 50.71 8.96 13.17
C GLU A 858 49.24 9.21 12.80
N SER A 859 48.99 10.13 11.87
CA SER A 859 47.64 10.36 11.34
C SER A 859 47.11 9.14 10.59
N LEU A 860 47.98 8.46 9.82
CA LEU A 860 47.60 7.27 9.05
C LEU A 860 47.21 6.11 9.99
N ARG A 861 47.97 5.91 11.07
CA ARG A 861 47.66 4.92 12.12
C ARG A 861 46.28 5.12 12.73
N HIS A 862 45.91 6.37 13.02
CA HIS A 862 44.58 6.70 13.54
C HIS A 862 43.47 6.42 12.53
N LEU A 863 43.69 6.80 11.27
CA LEU A 863 42.75 6.58 10.19
C LEU A 863 42.48 5.08 9.95
N VAL A 864 43.53 4.27 9.81
CA VAL A 864 43.43 2.82 9.58
C VAL A 864 42.65 2.14 10.72
N ARG A 865 43.01 2.45 11.98
CA ARG A 865 42.29 1.94 13.16
C ARG A 865 40.80 2.28 13.17
N LYS A 866 40.44 3.49 12.76
CA LYS A 866 39.03 3.91 12.67
C LYS A 866 38.31 3.27 11.48
N SER A 867 38.98 3.13 10.34
CA SER A 867 38.39 2.59 9.11
C SER A 867 37.90 1.14 9.29
N GLN A 868 38.61 0.32 10.07
CA GLN A 868 38.20 -1.06 10.41
C GLN A 868 36.81 -1.12 11.07
N LYS A 869 36.45 -0.08 11.83
CA LYS A 869 35.19 0.00 12.57
C LYS A 869 34.09 0.77 11.83
N ALA A 870 34.38 1.30 10.64
CA ALA A 870 33.50 2.18 9.87
C ALA A 870 32.86 1.49 8.64
N TYR A 871 32.61 0.17 8.74
CA TYR A 871 32.04 -0.63 7.65
C TYR A 871 30.62 -0.18 7.24
N ASP A 872 29.88 0.44 8.17
CA ASP A 872 28.53 0.96 7.93
C ASP A 872 28.50 2.19 7.02
N VAL A 873 29.64 2.88 6.89
CA VAL A 873 29.76 4.13 6.12
C VAL A 873 30.68 3.99 4.89
N LEU A 874 31.57 3.00 4.88
CA LEU A 874 32.48 2.75 3.76
C LEU A 874 31.88 1.75 2.77
N LEU A 875 31.77 2.13 1.48
CA LEU A 875 31.32 1.20 0.43
C LEU A 875 32.27 0.01 0.28
N TYR A 876 33.55 0.25 0.00
CA TYR A 876 34.51 -0.84 -0.16
C TYR A 876 35.51 -0.85 1.01
N PRO A 877 35.10 -1.36 2.19
CA PRO A 877 35.94 -1.32 3.39
C PRO A 877 37.23 -2.13 3.21
N GLN A 878 37.19 -3.24 2.48
CA GLN A 878 38.38 -4.04 2.17
C GLN A 878 39.41 -3.27 1.33
N ALA A 879 38.97 -2.55 0.29
CA ALA A 879 39.88 -1.73 -0.53
C ALA A 879 40.53 -0.60 0.29
N VAL A 880 39.78 0.02 1.20
CA VAL A 880 40.32 1.03 2.13
C VAL A 880 41.31 0.41 3.10
N TRP A 881 40.98 -0.77 3.65
CA TRP A 881 41.85 -1.51 4.55
C TRP A 881 43.19 -1.81 3.89
N LYS A 882 43.14 -2.42 2.70
CA LYS A 882 44.33 -2.74 1.89
C LYS A 882 45.19 -1.52 1.62
N ALA A 883 44.61 -0.45 1.07
CA ALA A 883 45.36 0.77 0.77
C ALA A 883 45.99 1.41 2.02
N GLY A 884 45.29 1.38 3.16
CA GLY A 884 45.82 1.85 4.43
C GLY A 884 46.91 0.95 5.01
N PHE A 885 46.76 -0.36 4.90
CA PHE A 885 47.72 -1.37 5.34
C PHE A 885 49.01 -1.29 4.53
N ASP A 886 48.91 -1.22 3.20
CA ASP A 886 50.04 -1.09 2.29
C ASP A 886 50.80 0.22 2.54
N ALA A 887 50.09 1.35 2.67
CA ALA A 887 50.72 2.63 2.98
C ALA A 887 51.43 2.63 4.34
N MET A 888 50.86 1.99 5.36
CA MET A 888 51.53 1.83 6.66
C MET A 888 52.77 0.93 6.56
N ASN A 889 52.70 -0.18 5.82
CA ASN A 889 53.83 -1.07 5.60
C ASN A 889 54.96 -0.35 4.87
N GLU A 890 54.65 0.42 3.83
CA GLU A 890 55.62 1.23 3.07
C GLU A 890 56.36 2.21 3.99
N LEU A 891 55.62 3.01 4.76
CA LEU A 891 56.21 4.00 5.68
C LEU A 891 57.02 3.35 6.81
N LEU A 892 56.55 2.22 7.36
CA LEU A 892 57.29 1.49 8.38
C LEU A 892 58.55 0.85 7.81
N LEU A 893 58.49 0.32 6.59
CA LEU A 893 59.65 -0.27 5.89
C LEU A 893 60.76 0.76 5.68
N GLU A 894 60.42 2.01 5.35
CA GLU A 894 61.40 3.10 5.25
C GLU A 894 62.21 3.31 6.53
N LYS A 895 61.59 3.11 7.70
CA LYS A 895 62.26 3.29 9.01
C LYS A 895 63.25 2.18 9.35
N VAL A 896 63.25 1.09 8.58
CA VAL A 896 64.12 -0.08 8.79
C VAL A 896 65.11 -0.34 7.66
N LYS A 897 65.17 0.53 6.65
CA LYS A 897 66.10 0.40 5.50
C LYS A 897 67.58 0.29 5.91
N GLU A 898 67.96 0.80 7.08
CA GLU A 898 69.33 0.81 7.59
C GLU A 898 69.78 -0.55 8.16
N VAL A 899 68.85 -1.47 8.46
CA VAL A 899 69.17 -2.75 9.09
C VAL A 899 68.72 -3.90 8.20
N THR A 900 69.66 -4.77 7.84
CA THR A 900 69.35 -6.00 7.10
C THR A 900 69.40 -7.20 8.03
N TRP A 901 68.49 -8.17 7.80
CA TRP A 901 68.50 -9.45 8.52
C TRP A 901 69.86 -10.16 8.39
N THR A 902 70.46 -10.10 7.21
CA THR A 902 71.78 -10.68 6.93
C THR A 902 72.91 -10.05 7.74
N GLN A 903 72.86 -8.74 8.00
CA GLN A 903 73.83 -8.07 8.86
C GLN A 903 73.63 -8.51 10.31
N PHE A 904 72.40 -8.50 10.80
CA PHE A 904 72.09 -8.87 12.19
C PHE A 904 72.54 -10.29 12.54
N VAL A 905 72.24 -11.27 11.69
CA VAL A 905 72.60 -12.68 11.93
C VAL A 905 74.12 -12.90 11.90
N LYS A 906 74.85 -12.13 11.09
CA LYS A 906 76.33 -12.18 11.05
C LYS A 906 76.96 -11.54 12.29
N THR A 907 76.34 -10.50 12.84
CA THR A 907 76.88 -9.77 13.99
C THR A 907 76.53 -10.43 15.32
N ILE A 908 75.35 -11.07 15.45
CA ILE A 908 74.83 -11.56 16.73
C ILE A 908 74.41 -13.03 16.65
N PRO A 909 75.18 -13.94 17.28
CA PRO A 909 74.80 -15.33 17.45
C PRO A 909 73.52 -15.50 18.28
N GLN A 910 72.73 -16.53 17.96
CA GLN A 910 71.45 -16.83 18.63
C GLN A 910 71.55 -16.94 20.18
N LYS A 911 72.69 -17.43 20.69
CA LYS A 911 72.93 -17.58 22.14
C LYS A 911 73.09 -16.22 22.84
N GLU A 912 73.80 -15.29 22.21
CA GLU A 912 73.98 -13.92 22.73
C GLU A 912 72.69 -13.12 22.65
N PHE A 913 71.94 -13.29 21.54
CA PHE A 913 70.61 -12.74 21.40
C PHE A 913 69.69 -13.09 22.57
N LEU A 914 69.59 -14.39 22.92
CA LEU A 914 68.74 -14.85 24.01
C LEU A 914 69.19 -14.36 25.40
N ALA A 915 70.49 -14.12 25.59
CA ALA A 915 71.05 -13.61 26.84
C ALA A 915 70.73 -12.12 27.06
N HIS A 916 70.81 -11.29 26.02
CA HIS A 916 70.64 -9.83 26.12
C HIS A 916 69.21 -9.35 25.81
N ALA A 917 68.40 -10.14 25.10
CA ALA A 917 67.00 -9.79 24.77
C ALA A 917 66.12 -9.42 25.98
N PRO A 918 66.14 -10.14 27.13
CA PRO A 918 65.33 -9.75 28.30
C PRO A 918 65.68 -8.36 28.84
N ALA A 919 66.96 -7.97 28.81
CA ALA A 919 67.42 -6.67 29.30
C ALA A 919 66.97 -5.52 28.37
N LEU A 920 67.06 -5.73 27.05
CA LEU A 920 66.50 -4.83 26.05
C LEU A 920 64.99 -4.63 26.25
N GLU A 921 64.25 -5.73 26.37
CA GLU A 921 62.79 -5.71 26.53
C GLU A 921 62.40 -4.92 27.80
N LYS A 922 63.11 -5.14 28.91
CA LYS A 922 62.92 -4.36 30.15
C LYS A 922 63.18 -2.87 29.96
N LYS A 923 64.25 -2.52 29.24
CA LYS A 923 64.70 -1.12 29.04
C LYS A 923 63.80 -0.31 28.08
N PHE A 924 63.42 -0.88 26.94
CA PHE A 924 62.75 -0.13 25.87
C PHE A 924 61.26 -0.44 25.70
N MET A 925 60.80 -1.59 26.20
CA MET A 925 59.41 -2.03 26.04
C MET A 925 58.62 -1.96 27.35
N TRP A 926 59.30 -1.96 28.51
CA TRP A 926 58.66 -2.04 29.84
C TRP A 926 58.88 -0.78 30.71
N SER A 927 59.58 0.25 30.21
CA SER A 927 59.76 1.55 30.86
C SER A 927 58.55 2.48 30.67
N ASN A 928 58.44 3.52 31.51
CA ASN A 928 57.35 4.51 31.46
C ASN A 928 57.37 5.32 30.14
N ASN A 929 56.21 5.87 29.74
CA ASN A 929 55.99 6.55 28.46
C ASN A 929 56.99 7.67 28.10
N GLU A 930 57.73 8.24 29.06
CA GLU A 930 58.68 9.34 28.86
C GLU A 930 60.07 8.89 28.36
N GLU A 931 60.42 7.59 28.45
CA GLU A 931 61.73 7.05 28.01
C GLU A 931 61.65 6.22 26.71
N ARG A 932 60.49 6.20 26.03
CA ARG A 932 60.28 5.33 24.87
C ARG A 932 60.93 5.91 23.62
N THR A 933 61.96 5.24 23.11
CA THR A 933 62.60 5.58 21.83
C THR A 933 61.60 5.52 20.66
N GLU A 934 61.81 6.36 19.65
CA GLU A 934 60.96 6.43 18.44
C GLU A 934 60.81 5.07 17.75
N ASP A 935 61.90 4.30 17.63
CA ASP A 935 61.91 2.94 17.06
C ASP A 935 61.03 1.95 17.84
N ALA A 936 60.91 2.10 19.16
CA ALA A 936 60.02 1.28 19.98
C ALA A 936 58.54 1.64 19.74
N SER A 937 58.24 2.92 19.48
CA SER A 937 56.89 3.35 19.07
C SER A 937 56.50 2.78 17.70
N PHE A 938 57.44 2.74 16.74
CA PHE A 938 57.23 2.09 15.43
C PHE A 938 57.01 0.59 15.57
N LEU A 939 57.77 -0.08 16.44
CA LEU A 939 57.61 -1.50 16.71
C LEU A 939 56.23 -1.83 17.30
N HIS A 940 55.76 -1.03 18.25
CA HIS A 940 54.39 -1.16 18.77
C HIS A 940 53.33 -0.87 17.70
N THR A 941 53.57 0.11 16.84
CA THR A 941 52.66 0.44 15.72
C THR A 941 52.54 -0.72 14.74
N ALA A 942 53.66 -1.33 14.33
CA ALA A 942 53.68 -2.51 13.48
C ALA A 942 53.00 -3.73 14.15
N PHE A 943 53.21 -3.91 15.45
CA PHE A 943 52.55 -4.99 16.21
C PHE A 943 51.04 -4.80 16.27
N HIS A 944 50.58 -3.58 16.54
CA HIS A 944 49.16 -3.26 16.52
C HIS A 944 48.55 -3.43 15.13
N LEU A 945 49.27 -3.06 14.08
CA LEU A 945 48.81 -3.23 12.69
C LEU A 945 48.65 -4.71 12.34
N LYS A 946 49.65 -5.56 12.65
CA LYS A 946 49.55 -7.03 12.50
C LYS A 946 48.37 -7.60 13.28
N LYS A 947 48.14 -7.12 14.51
CA LYS A 947 47.00 -7.55 15.32
C LYS A 947 45.65 -7.16 14.70
N LEU A 948 45.56 -5.96 14.12
CA LEU A 948 44.32 -5.46 13.50
C LEU A 948 44.02 -6.13 12.15
N ASN A 949 45.05 -6.68 11.48
CA ASN A 949 44.87 -7.34 10.20
C ASN A 949 44.00 -8.60 10.28
N GLU A 950 44.05 -9.36 11.37
CA GLU A 950 43.21 -10.56 11.58
C GLU A 950 43.21 -11.55 10.39
N GLY A 951 44.26 -11.53 9.55
CA GLY A 951 44.37 -12.35 8.34
C GLY A 951 43.68 -11.79 7.08
N MET A 952 43.26 -10.53 7.06
CA MET A 952 42.63 -9.89 5.90
C MET A 952 43.60 -9.68 4.72
N GLU A 953 44.86 -9.33 5.00
CA GLU A 953 45.94 -9.17 4.01
C GLU A 953 47.16 -10.03 4.35
N ASP A 954 48.12 -10.13 3.43
CA ASP A 954 49.35 -10.89 3.67
C ASP A 954 50.22 -10.30 4.79
N ASP A 955 50.58 -11.14 5.75
CA ASP A 955 51.26 -10.79 6.99
C ASP A 955 52.79 -10.95 6.88
N THR A 956 53.33 -11.40 5.75
CA THR A 956 54.77 -11.67 5.59
C THR A 956 55.61 -10.41 5.74
N LEU A 957 55.25 -9.32 5.05
CA LEU A 957 55.99 -8.07 5.05
C LEU A 957 55.98 -7.39 6.43
N ILE A 958 54.82 -7.30 7.08
CA ILE A 958 54.71 -6.73 8.43
C ILE A 958 55.50 -7.55 9.45
N SER A 959 55.54 -8.88 9.30
CA SER A 959 56.33 -9.77 10.18
C SER A 959 57.83 -9.54 9.99
N ARG A 960 58.28 -9.30 8.75
CA ARG A 960 59.66 -8.90 8.46
C ARG A 960 60.01 -7.53 9.04
N ILE A 961 59.12 -6.54 8.91
CA ILE A 961 59.30 -5.21 9.50
C ILE A 961 59.44 -5.30 11.03
N LEU A 962 58.59 -6.10 11.70
CA LEU A 962 58.66 -6.35 13.14
C LEU A 962 60.02 -6.89 13.58
N VAL A 963 60.54 -7.90 12.87
CA VAL A 963 61.86 -8.49 13.16
C VAL A 963 62.95 -7.44 12.98
N LEU A 964 62.96 -6.73 11.86
CA LEU A 964 64.01 -5.75 11.56
C LEU A 964 64.00 -4.56 12.54
N LEU A 965 62.82 -4.08 12.96
CA LEU A 965 62.71 -3.04 13.99
C LEU A 965 63.23 -3.52 15.36
N TYR A 966 62.93 -4.77 15.73
CA TYR A 966 63.46 -5.37 16.94
C TYR A 966 64.98 -5.55 16.86
N CYS A 967 65.52 -5.96 15.69
CA CYS A 967 66.95 -6.05 15.44
C CYS A 967 67.65 -4.69 15.59
N LYS A 968 67.05 -3.62 15.05
CA LYS A 968 67.54 -2.24 15.16
C LYS A 968 67.65 -1.79 16.62
N LEU A 969 66.59 -2.00 17.41
CA LEU A 969 66.60 -1.70 18.85
C LEU A 969 67.65 -2.51 19.60
N PHE A 970 67.82 -3.78 19.22
CA PHE A 970 68.79 -4.68 19.83
C PHE A 970 70.24 -4.25 19.55
N LEU A 971 70.56 -3.85 18.31
CA LEU A 971 71.87 -3.32 17.94
C LEU A 971 72.19 -2.03 18.71
N ALA A 972 71.25 -1.09 18.80
CA ALA A 972 71.41 0.16 19.56
C ALA A 972 71.64 -0.08 21.07
N HIS A 973 71.05 -1.15 21.62
CA HIS A 973 71.25 -1.54 23.03
C HIS A 973 72.62 -2.16 23.29
N LEU A 974 73.20 -2.85 22.31
CA LEU A 974 74.54 -3.43 22.44
C LEU A 974 75.63 -2.37 22.30
N GLU A 975 75.49 -1.42 21.37
CA GLU A 975 76.41 -0.28 21.21
C GLU A 975 76.53 0.56 22.49
N THR A 976 75.49 0.59 23.33
CA THR A 976 75.49 1.29 24.62
C THR A 976 76.10 0.51 25.78
N ASN A 977 76.36 -0.80 25.62
CA ASN A 977 76.70 -1.70 26.73
C ASN A 977 78.04 -2.47 26.59
N ALA A 978 78.60 -2.71 25.38
CA ALA A 978 79.92 -3.37 25.24
C ALA A 978 80.49 -3.36 23.79
N SER A 979 81.83 -3.51 23.69
CA SER A 979 82.60 -3.79 22.47
C SER A 979 82.28 -5.19 21.92
N VAL A 980 81.77 -5.27 20.69
CA VAL A 980 81.41 -6.52 20.01
C VAL A 980 82.65 -7.09 19.28
N GLU A 981 83.05 -8.32 19.58
CA GLU A 981 84.00 -9.09 18.75
C GLU A 981 83.24 -9.81 17.62
N GLU A 982 83.66 -9.60 16.37
CA GLU A 982 83.07 -10.24 15.20
C GLU A 982 83.32 -11.75 15.19
N ASN A 983 82.27 -12.56 15.03
CA ASN A 983 82.39 -14.01 14.85
C ASN A 983 82.22 -14.39 13.37
N GLU A 984 83.24 -15.02 12.81
CA GLU A 984 83.37 -15.31 11.37
C GLU A 984 82.65 -16.59 10.89
N THR A 985 81.82 -17.24 11.71
CA THR A 985 81.21 -18.52 11.32
C THR A 985 79.74 -18.58 11.69
N LEU A 986 78.88 -18.47 10.66
CA LEU A 986 77.70 -19.33 10.45
C LEU A 986 76.92 -18.88 9.19
N ALA A 987 76.75 -19.83 8.28
CA ALA A 987 75.78 -19.78 7.19
C ALA A 987 74.68 -20.83 7.48
N GLU A 988 73.44 -20.48 7.13
CA GLU A 988 72.35 -21.41 6.76
C GLU A 988 71.27 -21.93 7.75
N ASP A 989 71.15 -21.47 9.01
CA ASP A 989 69.94 -21.74 9.84
C ASP A 989 68.98 -20.53 9.96
N SER A 990 68.78 -19.82 8.86
CA SER A 990 68.17 -18.47 8.83
C SER A 990 66.67 -18.40 9.15
N SER A 991 65.89 -19.46 8.88
CA SER A 991 64.43 -19.45 9.07
C SER A 991 64.00 -19.72 10.51
N SER A 992 64.64 -20.68 11.19
CA SER A 992 64.37 -21.00 12.60
C SER A 992 64.76 -19.83 13.51
N TYR A 993 65.91 -19.20 13.24
CA TYR A 993 66.35 -18.04 13.99
C TYR A 993 65.44 -16.83 13.76
N PHE A 994 65.00 -16.58 12.52
CA PHE A 994 64.01 -15.53 12.23
C PHE A 994 62.69 -15.75 12.98
N ALA A 995 62.17 -16.99 12.97
CA ALA A 995 60.96 -17.35 13.69
C ALA A 995 61.10 -17.16 15.21
N LEU A 996 62.26 -17.48 15.78
CA LEU A 996 62.56 -17.25 17.20
C LEU A 996 62.55 -15.76 17.55
N VAL A 997 63.24 -14.92 16.76
CA VAL A 997 63.30 -13.47 16.96
C VAL A 997 61.90 -12.86 16.84
N LEU A 998 61.13 -13.26 15.83
CA LEU A 998 59.74 -12.82 15.66
C LEU A 998 58.87 -13.25 16.86
N ARG A 999 58.96 -14.50 17.31
CA ARG A 999 58.21 -15.00 18.48
C ARG A 999 58.53 -14.20 19.73
N ARG A 1000 59.82 -13.91 19.96
CA ARG A 1000 60.28 -13.09 21.09
C ARG A 1000 59.74 -11.66 21.03
N CYS A 1001 59.86 -11.02 19.86
CA CYS A 1001 59.30 -9.69 19.60
C CYS A 1001 57.79 -9.63 19.90
N LEU A 1002 57.01 -10.59 19.40
CA LEU A 1002 55.57 -10.65 19.63
C LEU A 1002 55.21 -10.83 21.12
N VAL A 1003 55.99 -11.63 21.86
CA VAL A 1003 55.80 -11.81 23.31
C VAL A 1003 56.12 -10.53 24.06
N ALA A 1004 57.23 -9.85 23.72
CA ALA A 1004 57.64 -8.59 24.34
C ALA A 1004 56.56 -7.49 24.20
N CYS A 1005 55.94 -7.41 23.02
CA CYS A 1005 54.88 -6.45 22.70
C CYS A 1005 53.50 -6.77 23.34
N LYS A 1006 53.23 -8.03 23.75
CA LYS A 1006 51.91 -8.48 24.23
C LYS A 1006 51.58 -8.12 25.68
N ILE A 1007 52.57 -7.96 26.55
CA ILE A 1007 52.32 -7.92 27.99
C ILE A 1007 51.94 -6.47 28.43
N PRO A 1008 50.80 -6.22 29.11
CA PRO A 1008 50.37 -4.88 29.53
C PRO A 1008 51.24 -4.30 30.66
N TRP A 1009 51.37 -2.97 30.76
CA TRP A 1009 52.18 -2.31 31.80
C TRP A 1009 51.71 -2.65 33.24
N ASN A 1010 50.42 -2.91 33.42
CA ASN A 1010 49.78 -3.19 34.72
C ASN A 1010 49.94 -4.63 35.25
N LYS A 1011 50.55 -5.55 34.49
CA LYS A 1011 50.69 -6.96 34.87
C LYS A 1011 52.11 -7.47 34.63
N ARG A 1012 53.11 -6.82 35.23
CA ARG A 1012 54.52 -7.23 35.10
C ARG A 1012 55.24 -7.23 36.45
N PRO A 1013 56.13 -8.22 36.69
CA PRO A 1013 56.68 -8.51 38.00
C PRO A 1013 57.65 -7.41 38.47
N THR A 1014 57.36 -6.81 39.63
CA THR A 1014 58.32 -6.08 40.44
C THR A 1014 59.26 -7.09 41.07
N ALA A 1015 60.43 -7.29 40.46
CA ALA A 1015 61.50 -8.03 41.12
C ALA A 1015 62.24 -7.07 42.05
N GLU A 1016 61.84 -7.05 43.32
CA GLU A 1016 62.65 -6.83 44.54
C GLU A 1016 61.71 -6.56 45.73
N GLN A 1017 61.43 -7.59 46.53
CA GLN A 1017 61.25 -7.55 47.99
C GLN A 1017 60.64 -8.89 48.47
N ASP A 1018 61.51 -9.88 48.64
CA ASP A 1018 61.34 -10.93 49.66
C ASP A 1018 62.61 -10.92 50.51
N ALA A 1019 62.65 -9.99 51.46
CA ALA A 1019 63.42 -10.08 52.69
C ALA A 1019 62.70 -9.16 53.68
N GLY A 1020 61.93 -9.77 54.58
CA GLY A 1020 61.09 -9.06 55.53
C GLY A 1020 61.87 -8.32 56.61
N GLU A 1021 61.24 -7.26 57.10
CA GLU A 1021 61.20 -6.75 58.49
C GLU A 1021 60.43 -5.42 58.40
N ALA A 1022 59.16 -5.39 58.84
CA ALA A 1022 58.71 -5.04 60.19
C ALA A 1022 58.72 -3.51 60.46
N GLU A 1023 57.58 -3.04 60.97
CA GLU A 1023 57.28 -1.67 61.46
C GLU A 1023 57.11 -0.61 60.35
N GLY A 1024 56.13 0.29 60.38
CA GLY A 1024 55.19 0.70 61.42
C GLY A 1024 54.81 2.15 61.10
N ASP A 1025 53.51 2.38 60.89
CA ASP A 1025 52.77 3.61 61.11
C ASP A 1025 53.23 4.98 60.56
N ALA A 1026 52.26 5.60 59.85
CA ALA A 1026 51.66 6.89 60.16
C ALA A 1026 51.77 8.00 59.10
N ASN A 1027 50.57 8.36 58.62
CA ASN A 1027 50.06 9.72 58.40
C ASN A 1027 50.78 10.65 57.42
N ALA A 1028 50.04 11.12 56.41
CA ALA A 1028 49.24 12.34 56.60
C ALA A 1028 48.40 12.69 55.37
N ALA A 1029 47.25 13.27 55.69
CA ALA A 1029 46.18 13.75 54.83
C ALA A 1029 46.57 14.92 53.90
N THR A 1030 45.76 15.14 52.86
CA THR A 1030 44.93 16.35 52.67
C THR A 1030 44.13 16.20 51.36
N ASN A 1031 42.80 16.04 51.43
CA ASN A 1031 41.76 17.09 51.33
C ASN A 1031 41.83 17.87 50.00
N GLY A 1032 40.76 18.01 49.21
CA GLY A 1032 39.37 17.63 49.40
C GLY A 1032 38.52 18.05 48.19
N ALA A 1033 37.26 17.60 48.17
CA ALA A 1033 36.22 18.17 47.34
C ALA A 1033 34.88 18.13 48.11
N GLU A 1034 34.50 19.29 48.63
CA GLU A 1034 33.11 19.73 48.84
C GLU A 1034 32.38 19.74 47.47
N SER A 1035 31.07 19.59 47.28
CA SER A 1035 29.92 19.45 48.19
C SER A 1035 28.69 19.05 47.37
N SER A 1036 27.81 18.26 47.99
CA SER A 1036 26.32 18.35 48.09
C SER A 1036 25.46 18.50 46.80
N GLN A 1037 24.27 17.90 46.64
CA GLN A 1037 23.22 17.45 47.57
C GLN A 1037 22.36 16.34 46.90
N GLY A 1038 21.64 15.53 47.69
CA GLY A 1038 20.35 14.97 47.22
C GLY A 1038 20.00 13.51 47.56
N VAL A 1039 19.88 13.19 48.85
CA VAL A 1039 18.87 12.31 49.51
C VAL A 1039 18.49 10.94 48.91
N ALA A 1040 18.90 9.92 49.67
CA ALA A 1040 18.33 8.60 50.03
C ALA A 1040 16.98 8.08 49.47
N THR A 1041 16.95 6.79 49.13
CA THR A 1041 16.26 5.66 49.84
C THR A 1041 16.43 4.37 49.01
N GLU A 1042 17.20 3.38 49.48
CA GLU A 1042 16.81 2.20 50.27
C GLU A 1042 16.40 0.96 49.45
N ASN A 1043 16.91 -0.18 49.93
CA ASN A 1043 16.65 -1.58 49.58
C ASN A 1043 17.36 -2.13 48.34
N GLY A 1044 18.12 -3.21 48.38
CA GLY A 1044 18.40 -4.15 49.47
C GLY A 1044 18.99 -5.44 48.89
N THR A 1045 20.04 -5.92 49.56
CA THR A 1045 20.40 -7.34 49.79
C THR A 1045 21.09 -8.21 48.73
N ALA A 1046 22.14 -8.87 49.26
CA ALA A 1046 22.75 -10.18 48.95
C ALA A 1046 23.72 -10.22 47.75
N ARG A 1047 25.03 -10.08 47.95
CA ARG A 1047 26.02 -10.99 48.58
C ARG A 1047 26.48 -12.09 47.63
N VAL A 1048 27.70 -11.88 47.15
CA VAL A 1048 28.58 -12.79 46.42
C VAL A 1048 29.35 -13.62 47.44
N GLU A 1049 29.38 -14.93 47.21
CA GLU A 1049 30.43 -15.89 47.60
C GLU A 1049 30.79 -16.59 46.28
N GLY A 1050 32.03 -16.93 45.92
CA GLY A 1050 33.29 -17.01 46.62
C GLY A 1050 34.11 -18.08 45.88
N ASN A 1051 35.35 -17.73 45.56
CA ASN A 1051 36.52 -18.60 45.37
C ASN A 1051 36.80 -19.40 44.09
N ASP A 1052 38.04 -19.12 43.66
CA ASP A 1052 39.13 -20.01 43.26
C ASP A 1052 39.31 -20.46 41.81
N VAL A 1053 40.15 -19.65 41.16
CA VAL A 1053 41.12 -19.96 40.12
C VAL A 1053 42.25 -20.82 40.71
N MET A 1054 42.58 -21.94 40.04
CA MET A 1054 43.96 -22.35 39.69
C MET A 1054 43.98 -23.82 39.24
N GLN A 1055 44.31 -24.07 37.97
CA GLN A 1055 45.28 -25.10 37.57
C GLN A 1055 45.66 -24.93 36.08
N GLY A 1056 46.98 -24.91 35.83
CA GLY A 1056 47.66 -24.69 34.55
C GLY A 1056 47.36 -25.78 33.51
N VAL A 1057 47.44 -25.50 32.21
CA VAL A 1057 48.64 -25.28 31.40
C VAL A 1057 49.61 -26.47 31.50
N GLU A 1058 49.38 -27.48 30.66
CA GLU A 1058 50.41 -28.35 30.10
C GLU A 1058 49.84 -29.09 28.87
N ALA A 1059 50.74 -29.46 27.96
CA ALA A 1059 50.56 -30.32 26.78
C ALA A 1059 49.95 -29.71 25.51
N LEU A 1060 50.83 -29.29 24.61
CA LEU A 1060 50.59 -29.25 23.17
C LEU A 1060 51.86 -29.74 22.48
N GLU A 1061 51.93 -31.03 22.19
CA GLU A 1061 52.83 -31.60 21.18
C GLU A 1061 52.39 -33.02 20.80
N THR A 1062 52.17 -33.21 19.48
CA THR A 1062 52.16 -34.49 18.73
C THR A 1062 51.03 -35.49 19.02
N SER A 1063 50.48 -36.28 18.10
CA SER A 1063 50.47 -36.41 16.64
C SER A 1063 49.55 -37.62 16.33
N VAL A 1064 49.01 -37.69 15.10
CA VAL A 1064 48.83 -38.93 14.30
C VAL A 1064 47.68 -39.93 14.63
N GLU A 1065 46.95 -40.24 13.54
CA GLU A 1065 46.21 -41.47 13.16
C GLU A 1065 44.89 -41.90 13.83
N ASN A 1066 43.84 -41.79 13.01
CA ASN A 1066 42.97 -42.85 12.46
C ASN A 1066 42.37 -43.97 13.35
N THR A 1067 41.17 -44.35 12.90
CA THR A 1067 40.28 -45.47 13.28
C THR A 1067 39.34 -45.13 14.44
N GLY A 1068 38.01 -45.22 14.32
CA GLY A 1068 37.18 -45.99 13.41
C GLY A 1068 36.17 -46.78 14.27
N THR A 1069 34.94 -46.85 13.78
CA THR A 1069 33.86 -47.80 14.14
C THR A 1069 32.84 -47.46 15.25
N HIS A 1070 31.61 -47.24 14.77
CA HIS A 1070 30.33 -47.88 15.15
C HIS A 1070 29.84 -47.72 16.61
N THR A 1071 28.60 -47.31 16.89
CA THR A 1071 27.32 -47.83 16.37
C THR A 1071 26.17 -46.84 16.61
N SER A 1072 25.40 -46.53 15.56
CA SER A 1072 23.95 -46.25 15.67
C SER A 1072 23.21 -47.58 15.88
N PRO A 1073 21.95 -47.60 16.38
CA PRO A 1073 20.80 -47.52 15.48
C PRO A 1073 19.60 -46.72 16.06
N GLU A 1074 18.98 -45.84 15.27
CA GLU A 1074 17.66 -46.04 14.60
C GLU A 1074 16.49 -45.45 15.42
N LYS A 1075 15.40 -44.90 14.89
CA LYS A 1075 14.85 -44.59 13.54
C LYS A 1075 13.54 -43.84 13.84
N ASN A 1076 13.21 -42.69 13.25
CA ASN A 1076 12.40 -42.49 12.03
C ASN A 1076 12.07 -40.98 12.02
N GLY A 1077 12.09 -40.19 10.95
CA GLY A 1077 12.16 -40.47 9.53
C GLY A 1077 11.19 -39.59 8.74
N LEU A 1078 11.78 -38.62 8.00
CA LEU A 1078 11.48 -38.24 6.59
C LEU A 1078 10.35 -37.19 6.38
N ASN A 1079 10.42 -36.18 5.49
CA ASN A 1079 11.35 -35.66 4.46
C ASN A 1079 10.81 -34.25 4.08
N ALA A 1080 11.53 -33.14 3.88
CA ALA A 1080 12.72 -32.79 3.08
C ALA A 1080 12.52 -32.88 1.56
N ILE A 1081 12.56 -31.73 0.86
CA ILE A 1081 13.38 -31.51 -0.35
C ILE A 1081 13.88 -30.05 -0.33
N ASP A 1082 15.05 -29.84 0.29
CA ASP A 1082 15.97 -28.75 -0.02
C ASP A 1082 17.07 -29.33 -0.91
N ALA A 1083 17.41 -28.62 -1.99
CA ALA A 1083 18.58 -28.89 -2.81
C ALA A 1083 19.66 -27.83 -2.52
N PRO A 1084 20.94 -28.21 -2.38
CA PRO A 1084 22.01 -27.29 -2.04
C PRO A 1084 22.53 -26.59 -3.30
N VAL A 1085 22.60 -25.27 -3.29
CA VAL A 1085 23.35 -24.50 -4.30
C VAL A 1085 24.79 -24.36 -3.79
N GLN A 1086 25.65 -25.29 -4.21
CA GLN A 1086 27.08 -25.05 -4.31
C GLN A 1086 27.36 -24.23 -5.57
N GLY A 1087 28.18 -23.20 -5.46
CA GLY A 1087 28.83 -22.52 -6.58
C GLY A 1087 28.49 -21.04 -6.72
N VAL A 1088 29.18 -20.18 -5.96
CA VAL A 1088 29.68 -18.85 -6.39
C VAL A 1088 30.94 -18.54 -5.55
N GLU A 1089 32.02 -19.29 -5.79
CA GLU A 1089 33.35 -18.69 -5.77
C GLU A 1089 33.53 -18.12 -7.17
N ASP A 1090 33.63 -16.79 -7.28
CA ASP A 1090 34.06 -15.97 -8.43
C ASP A 1090 33.35 -14.62 -8.36
N VAL A 1091 33.63 -13.86 -7.29
CA VAL A 1091 33.67 -12.40 -7.41
C VAL A 1091 35.11 -12.09 -7.75
N GLU A 1092 35.43 -12.06 -9.05
CA GLU A 1092 36.72 -11.57 -9.53
C GLU A 1092 37.00 -10.23 -8.85
N ALA A 1093 38.10 -10.20 -8.10
CA ALA A 1093 38.64 -9.01 -7.50
C ALA A 1093 38.92 -8.01 -8.64
N LEU A 1094 38.10 -6.96 -8.72
CA LEU A 1094 38.37 -5.82 -9.59
C LEU A 1094 39.77 -5.27 -9.28
N ASP A 1095 40.64 -5.27 -10.29
CA ASP A 1095 42.00 -4.75 -10.24
C ASP A 1095 42.04 -3.33 -9.63
N PRO A 1096 42.85 -3.08 -8.59
CA PRO A 1096 43.06 -1.75 -8.00
C PRO A 1096 43.43 -0.66 -9.02
N ALA A 1097 44.07 -1.01 -10.15
CA ALA A 1097 44.41 -0.06 -11.21
C ALA A 1097 43.16 0.46 -11.96
N GLN A 1098 42.06 -0.30 -11.99
CA GLN A 1098 40.78 0.18 -12.51
C GLN A 1098 40.06 1.10 -11.52
N PHE A 1099 40.33 0.99 -10.21
CA PHE A 1099 39.68 1.79 -9.17
C PHE A 1099 40.08 3.27 -9.17
N GLU A 1100 41.31 3.62 -9.56
CA GLU A 1100 41.71 5.02 -9.76
C GLU A 1100 40.94 5.68 -10.91
N ASN A 1101 40.63 4.92 -11.97
CA ASN A 1101 39.83 5.38 -13.12
C ASN A 1101 38.31 5.41 -12.84
N ILE A 1102 37.80 4.58 -11.91
CA ILE A 1102 36.37 4.54 -11.57
C ILE A 1102 35.96 5.71 -10.66
N PHE A 1103 36.85 6.18 -9.77
CA PHE A 1103 36.58 7.30 -8.86
C PHE A 1103 37.08 8.66 -9.34
N ASN A 1104 38.03 8.68 -10.28
CA ASN A 1104 38.28 9.80 -11.15
C ASN A 1104 37.60 9.54 -12.50
N MET A 1105 36.34 9.95 -12.65
CA MET A 1105 35.86 10.32 -13.99
C MET A 1105 36.70 11.51 -14.48
N ASN A 1106 37.88 11.20 -14.99
CA ASN A 1106 38.69 11.98 -15.90
C ASN A 1106 38.46 11.29 -17.25
N PRO A 1107 37.73 11.88 -18.22
CA PRO A 1107 37.50 11.21 -19.50
C PRO A 1107 38.74 11.20 -20.42
N PHE A 1108 39.96 11.40 -19.89
CA PHE A 1108 41.16 11.63 -20.70
C PHE A 1108 42.35 10.92 -20.06
N VAL A 1109 42.60 9.68 -20.47
CA VAL A 1109 43.95 9.11 -20.52
C VAL A 1109 44.38 9.22 -21.97
N LYS A 1110 45.47 9.95 -22.22
CA LYS A 1110 46.10 10.06 -23.53
C LYS A 1110 46.68 8.70 -23.91
N ASP A 1111 46.27 8.17 -25.05
CA ASP A 1111 47.11 7.25 -25.82
C ASP A 1111 48.40 7.98 -26.17
N LYS A 1112 49.52 7.51 -25.63
CA LYS A 1112 50.83 7.80 -26.20
C LYS A 1112 51.12 6.70 -27.21
N GLU A 1113 50.99 7.04 -28.48
CA GLU A 1113 51.67 6.31 -29.56
C GLU A 1113 53.17 6.30 -29.26
N GLY A 1114 53.77 5.11 -29.36
CA GLY A 1114 55.20 4.89 -29.20
C GLY A 1114 55.52 3.40 -29.28
N ASP A 1115 55.87 2.96 -30.50
CA ASP A 1115 56.50 1.68 -30.84
C ASP A 1115 57.38 1.09 -29.73
N ILE A 1116 57.07 -0.13 -29.26
CA ILE A 1116 58.09 -1.12 -28.87
C ILE A 1116 57.60 -2.53 -29.21
N SER A 1117 58.20 -3.07 -30.26
CA SER A 1117 58.28 -4.47 -30.61
C SER A 1117 59.19 -5.25 -29.63
N VAL A 1118 58.79 -6.49 -29.25
CA VAL A 1118 59.66 -7.63 -28.82
C VAL A 1118 60.26 -7.44 -27.40
N VAL A 1119 60.03 -8.27 -26.36
CA VAL A 1119 60.50 -9.65 -26.11
C VAL A 1119 59.79 -10.18 -24.83
N HIS A 1120 59.50 -11.48 -24.82
CA HIS A 1120 59.11 -12.33 -23.67
C HIS A 1120 60.09 -12.28 -22.48
N GLU A 1121 59.61 -12.40 -21.23
CA GLU A 1121 60.01 -13.44 -20.25
C GLU A 1121 59.50 -13.10 -18.83
N GLU A 1122 58.85 -14.09 -18.23
CA GLU A 1122 58.74 -14.43 -16.79
C GLU A 1122 58.52 -13.31 -15.74
N ILE A 1123 57.30 -13.26 -15.18
CA ILE A 1123 56.91 -13.52 -13.77
C ILE A 1123 55.39 -13.44 -13.64
#